data_AF-A0A9D5NIW4-F1
#
_entry.id   AF-A0A9D5NIW4-F1
#
_cell.length_a   1.000
_cell.length_b   1.000
_cell.length_c   1.000
_cell.angle_alpha   90.00
_cell.angle_beta   90.00
_cell.angle_gamma   90.00
#
_symmetry.space_group_name_H-M   'P 1'
#
loop_
_entity.id
_entity.type
_entity.pdbx_description
1 polymer ?
#
loop_
_entity_poly.entity_id
_entity_poly.type
_entity_poly.pdbx_seq_one_letter_code
_entity_poly.pdbx_strand_id
1 'polypeptide(L)'
;MIEFKNVSRTYKISNKNKVLALKDINFKLPNKGMIFILGTSGSGKSTLLNLLGLLDKPNSGEIIIDGKLVHKFKQKEIDYYRNTYVGFVFQEYNLLENFNVNKNIEIALDLQKSKKNQNKVNEILQKIGLDGLEKRKIKELSGGQKQRVAIGRAIVKNPNMILADEPTGNLDSENSEQIFSLLKEISNNKLVVVVTHDIEFARKYADRIIEIKDGEIINDTNTKEEEYDLQDFSLVKSRLSLFKSISLSFANLKKKKLKLAIITLLITITFTMFGFFSQLIKFDIDRTHAETLIKEKEYQIEINKKVKGENFTTASPAITFTSDEVIEVKNKLDKDVIKVSKAVEDNFYLEMRFASESNPNNTDTNNYAYYELYPSYTLFLDYDLEKLNSLKLIGRTPNDNNEIIINKVLADFILKNGLLVWEQDKNGKYIESNYYPATYEDIINDNKKMVYGTSYLVISGIIDENMDKYESLKTTLSDDMVIEPTELYEEYIAKYGSKISQVIVTNNFFDNLALKPNNVMPIDFYKLSYVFGEKQFYPMTNTATIDKKIKIYNGNKIVEIDSLQPNEVILGANMLDELFDGKYSKQLLELLQQKRSDYEYQVKIRDEKIKQIEKELESNPDYIYEYPPEIKEVDFDKVKKDFTYKYIYDKQIIGKTISVEVNDLFLRTQEQKTKRYDDFTIIGYSEEEIHNYYSKDSVFSNYMREKSETISIYFEEQDQQQLEKIFKEFPSEDSKYISRTVYSSTMDTVKKVVDKVSTIASYFAIFSLVFSIVLFTFFTMTSVNSNKKSIGILRALGAKTSDIYKVFYLESFLMGFIALILSSAGCYFAVNIANKLISSNLFINVSPIIFNPNILIVLLIVLVILTTISFVLPIFKISKTRPIDVINNK
;
A
#
# COMPACT_ATOMS: atom_id res chain seq x y z
N MET A 1 -1.42 -72.59 11.80
CA MET A 1 -0.24 -73.33 11.34
C MET A 1 0.64 -72.38 10.54
N ILE A 2 1.96 -72.37 10.78
CA ILE A 2 2.92 -71.57 9.99
C ILE A 2 3.87 -72.52 9.26
N GLU A 3 4.10 -72.29 7.97
CA GLU A 3 4.95 -73.13 7.12
C GLU A 3 5.93 -72.27 6.31
N PHE A 4 7.20 -72.67 6.33
CA PHE A 4 8.28 -72.12 5.51
C PHE A 4 8.62 -73.13 4.42
N LYS A 5 8.63 -72.70 3.14
CA LYS A 5 9.02 -73.51 1.98
C LYS A 5 10.18 -72.84 1.24
N ASN A 6 11.35 -73.47 1.26
CA ASN A 6 12.58 -73.04 0.57
C ASN A 6 12.92 -71.57 0.80
N VAL A 7 12.80 -71.10 2.05
CA VAL A 7 12.96 -69.69 2.37
C VAL A 7 14.44 -69.33 2.51
N SER A 8 14.88 -68.37 1.68
CA SER A 8 16.26 -67.86 1.70
C SER A 8 16.29 -66.35 1.94
N ARG A 9 17.29 -65.87 2.69
CA ARG A 9 17.50 -64.45 3.00
C ARG A 9 18.96 -64.04 2.89
N THR A 10 19.22 -62.98 2.13
CA THR A 10 20.54 -62.39 1.93
C THR A 10 20.53 -60.90 2.29
N TYR A 11 21.47 -60.46 3.12
CA TYR A 11 21.68 -59.05 3.43
C TYR A 11 22.80 -58.45 2.57
N LYS A 12 22.59 -57.22 2.09
CA LYS A 12 23.64 -56.44 1.42
C LYS A 12 24.33 -55.57 2.47
N ILE A 13 25.63 -55.77 2.69
CA ILE A 13 26.43 -54.97 3.64
C ILE A 13 27.07 -53.78 2.91
N SER A 14 27.46 -53.97 1.64
CA SER A 14 27.94 -52.92 0.74
C SER A 14 27.55 -53.27 -0.69
N ASN A 15 27.85 -52.40 -1.66
CA ASN A 15 27.58 -52.69 -3.08
C ASN A 15 28.28 -53.97 -3.58
N LYS A 16 29.33 -54.45 -2.89
CA LYS A 16 30.10 -55.64 -3.27
C LYS A 16 29.93 -56.85 -2.34
N ASN A 17 29.53 -56.67 -1.08
CA ASN A 17 29.44 -57.77 -0.11
C ASN A 17 27.98 -58.14 0.20
N LYS A 18 27.61 -59.39 -0.11
CA LYS A 18 26.33 -60.02 0.23
C LYS A 18 26.58 -61.13 1.24
N VAL A 19 25.77 -61.19 2.30
CA VAL A 19 25.83 -62.26 3.31
C VAL A 19 24.52 -63.04 3.25
N LEU A 20 24.60 -64.33 2.94
CA LEU A 20 23.48 -65.25 3.00
C LEU A 20 23.24 -65.60 4.48
N ALA A 21 22.10 -65.16 5.02
CA ALA A 21 21.76 -65.34 6.43
C ALA A 21 20.82 -66.53 6.66
N LEU A 22 20.04 -66.92 5.66
CA LEU A 22 19.21 -68.13 5.66
C LEU A 22 19.27 -68.76 4.28
N LYS A 23 19.37 -70.09 4.24
CA LYS A 23 19.50 -70.90 3.04
C LYS A 23 18.45 -72.01 3.06
N ASP A 24 17.49 -71.91 2.16
CA ASP A 24 16.46 -72.90 1.83
C ASP A 24 15.80 -73.56 3.05
N ILE A 25 15.39 -72.70 3.99
CA ILE A 25 14.77 -73.11 5.25
C ILE A 25 13.38 -73.71 4.99
N ASN A 26 13.15 -74.91 5.53
CA ASN A 26 11.90 -75.66 5.43
C ASN A 26 11.49 -76.19 6.81
N PHE A 27 10.34 -75.73 7.35
CA PHE A 27 9.77 -76.26 8.59
C PHE A 27 8.32 -75.83 8.77
N LYS A 28 7.60 -76.52 9.66
CA LYS A 28 6.23 -76.21 10.08
C LYS A 28 6.16 -75.99 11.58
N LEU A 29 5.43 -74.95 12.00
CA LEU A 29 5.13 -74.65 13.41
C LEU A 29 3.65 -74.93 13.75
N PRO A 30 3.39 -75.53 14.92
CA PRO A 30 2.06 -75.76 15.45
C PRO A 30 1.35 -74.46 15.85
N ASN A 31 0.09 -74.55 16.26
CA ASN A 31 -0.71 -73.40 16.71
C ASN A 31 -0.40 -72.97 18.16
N LYS A 32 0.21 -73.84 18.96
CA LYS A 32 0.54 -73.63 20.38
C LYS A 32 1.81 -74.38 20.78
N GLY A 33 2.31 -74.11 21.98
CA GLY A 33 3.52 -74.72 22.53
C GLY A 33 4.74 -73.79 22.48
N MET A 34 5.76 -74.14 23.25
CA MET A 34 6.98 -73.37 23.42
C MET A 34 8.12 -73.96 22.60
N ILE A 35 8.53 -73.23 21.56
CA ILE A 35 9.51 -73.69 20.58
C ILE A 35 10.77 -72.87 20.72
N PHE A 36 11.90 -73.56 20.90
CA PHE A 36 13.21 -72.93 20.99
C PHE A 36 13.95 -73.06 19.67
N ILE A 37 14.51 -71.95 19.19
CA ILE A 37 15.41 -71.90 18.05
C ILE A 37 16.82 -71.63 18.58
N LEU A 38 17.67 -72.66 18.55
CA LEU A 38 19.04 -72.65 19.05
C LEU A 38 20.07 -72.46 17.92
N GLY A 39 21.28 -72.04 18.28
CA GLY A 39 22.39 -71.89 17.35
C GLY A 39 23.41 -70.84 17.81
N THR A 40 24.57 -70.81 17.16
CA THR A 40 25.65 -69.87 17.47
C THR A 40 25.31 -68.43 17.04
N SER A 41 26.04 -67.43 17.56
CA SER A 41 25.89 -66.05 17.10
C SER A 41 26.15 -65.95 15.60
N GLY A 42 25.29 -65.22 14.88
CA GLY A 42 25.38 -65.09 13.41
C GLY A 42 24.78 -66.26 12.60
N SER A 43 24.26 -67.32 13.23
CA SER A 43 23.73 -68.49 12.50
C SER A 43 22.43 -68.25 11.71
N GLY A 44 21.79 -67.09 11.86
CA GLY A 44 20.54 -66.74 11.15
C GLY A 44 19.28 -66.73 12.01
N LYS A 45 19.36 -67.06 13.31
CA LYS A 45 18.19 -67.17 14.21
C LYS A 45 17.31 -65.92 14.25
N SER A 46 17.88 -64.74 14.51
CA SER A 46 17.11 -63.49 14.56
C SER A 46 16.58 -63.11 13.17
N THR A 47 17.28 -63.47 12.09
CA THR A 47 16.76 -63.34 10.71
C THR A 47 15.49 -64.16 10.54
N LEU A 48 15.50 -65.41 11.00
CA LEU A 48 14.34 -66.29 10.93
C LEU A 48 13.17 -65.74 11.77
N LEU A 49 13.44 -65.27 12.98
CA LEU A 49 12.44 -64.64 13.85
C LEU A 49 11.83 -63.38 13.21
N ASN A 50 12.66 -62.55 12.56
CA ASN A 50 12.19 -61.36 11.84
C ASN A 50 11.32 -61.71 10.62
N LEU A 51 11.58 -62.83 9.95
CA LEU A 51 10.72 -63.34 8.88
C LEU A 51 9.40 -63.88 9.43
N LEU A 52 9.40 -64.62 10.55
CA LEU A 52 8.18 -65.08 11.22
C LEU A 52 7.28 -63.92 11.65
N GLY A 53 7.88 -62.83 12.14
CA GLY A 53 7.18 -61.62 12.56
C GLY A 53 6.80 -60.67 11.41
N LEU A 54 7.18 -60.99 10.17
CA LEU A 54 7.06 -60.09 9.01
C LEU A 54 7.64 -58.69 9.27
N LEU A 55 8.75 -58.63 10.02
CA LEU A 55 9.60 -57.45 10.19
C LEU A 55 10.62 -57.32 9.05
N ASP A 56 10.91 -58.44 8.39
CA ASP A 56 11.69 -58.53 7.15
C ASP A 56 10.95 -59.36 6.10
N LYS A 57 11.46 -59.39 4.87
CA LYS A 57 10.92 -60.19 3.75
C LYS A 57 11.97 -61.15 3.21
N PRO A 58 11.59 -62.38 2.81
CA PRO A 58 12.53 -63.31 2.19
C PRO A 58 12.97 -62.80 0.80
N ASN A 59 14.12 -63.30 0.32
CA ASN A 59 14.55 -63.07 -1.07
C ASN A 59 13.92 -64.08 -2.04
N SER A 60 13.72 -65.31 -1.59
CA SER A 60 13.07 -66.42 -2.31
C SER A 60 12.40 -67.37 -1.32
N GLY A 61 11.51 -68.23 -1.83
CA GLY A 61 10.69 -69.14 -1.03
C GLY A 61 9.36 -68.53 -0.60
N GLU A 62 8.55 -69.35 0.07
CA GLU A 62 7.20 -69.00 0.49
C GLU A 62 7.03 -69.16 2.01
N ILE A 63 6.34 -68.18 2.61
CA ILE A 63 5.85 -68.26 3.99
C ILE A 63 4.33 -68.34 3.92
N ILE A 64 3.76 -69.37 4.54
CA ILE A 64 2.33 -69.64 4.59
C ILE A 64 1.88 -69.54 6.05
N ILE A 65 0.82 -68.79 6.33
CA ILE A 65 0.27 -68.60 7.67
C ILE A 65 -1.23 -68.88 7.59
N ASP A 66 -1.68 -69.91 8.30
CA ASP A 66 -3.07 -70.39 8.30
C ASP A 66 -3.65 -70.53 6.87
N GLY A 67 -2.87 -71.16 5.99
CA GLY A 67 -3.23 -71.38 4.59
C GLY A 67 -3.08 -70.15 3.68
N LYS A 68 -2.71 -68.97 4.20
CA LYS A 68 -2.52 -67.75 3.41
C LYS A 68 -1.06 -67.49 3.07
N LEU A 69 -0.78 -67.26 1.79
CA LEU A 69 0.53 -66.90 1.27
C LEU A 69 0.89 -65.45 1.63
N VAL A 70 1.92 -65.28 2.44
CA VAL A 70 2.41 -63.97 2.92
C VAL A 70 2.85 -63.06 1.78
N HIS A 71 3.41 -63.60 0.70
CA HIS A 71 3.89 -62.79 -0.43
C HIS A 71 2.77 -62.01 -1.12
N LYS A 72 1.52 -62.44 -0.99
CA LYS A 72 0.33 -61.75 -1.53
C LYS A 72 -0.19 -60.63 -0.62
N PHE A 73 0.35 -60.50 0.60
CA PHE A 73 -0.12 -59.49 1.55
C PHE A 73 0.23 -58.07 1.08
N LYS A 74 -0.77 -57.20 1.04
CA LYS A 74 -0.57 -55.75 0.96
C LYS A 74 0.05 -55.26 2.26
N GLN A 75 0.77 -54.14 2.22
CA GLN A 75 1.43 -53.58 3.43
C GLN A 75 0.47 -53.43 4.62
N LYS A 76 -0.80 -53.05 4.38
CA LYS A 76 -1.84 -52.95 5.42
C LYS A 76 -2.13 -54.29 6.11
N GLU A 77 -2.08 -55.41 5.39
CA GLU A 77 -2.32 -56.76 5.92
C GLU A 77 -1.13 -57.23 6.76
N ILE A 78 0.09 -56.89 6.34
CA ILE A 78 1.29 -57.13 7.15
C ILE A 78 1.23 -56.34 8.46
N ASP A 79 0.79 -55.07 8.40
CA ASP A 79 0.59 -54.25 9.60
C ASP A 79 -0.50 -54.86 10.52
N TYR A 80 -1.58 -55.42 9.96
CA TYR A 80 -2.61 -56.11 10.75
C TYR A 80 -2.11 -57.41 11.38
N TYR A 81 -1.33 -58.21 10.64
CA TYR A 81 -0.70 -59.42 11.16
C TYR A 81 0.18 -59.10 12.38
N ARG A 82 1.01 -58.06 12.30
CA ARG A 82 1.79 -57.61 13.46
C ARG A 82 0.94 -57.02 14.58
N ASN A 83 -0.20 -56.42 14.26
CA ASN A 83 -1.10 -55.83 15.25
C ASN A 83 -1.90 -56.87 16.04
N THR A 84 -2.31 -57.98 15.41
CA THR A 84 -3.19 -58.97 16.04
C THR A 84 -2.56 -60.33 16.24
N TYR A 85 -1.83 -60.84 15.26
CA TYR A 85 -1.37 -62.22 15.28
C TYR A 85 -0.07 -62.40 16.06
N VAL A 86 0.83 -61.41 16.02
CA VAL A 86 2.19 -61.52 16.59
C VAL A 86 2.43 -60.56 17.75
N GLY A 87 2.79 -61.07 18.92
CA GLY A 87 3.46 -60.31 19.98
C GLY A 87 4.98 -60.43 19.83
N PHE A 88 5.71 -59.33 19.82
CA PHE A 88 7.17 -59.35 19.66
C PHE A 88 7.86 -58.86 20.93
N VAL A 89 8.81 -59.65 21.41
CA VAL A 89 9.69 -59.35 22.55
C VAL A 89 11.11 -59.26 22.00
N PHE A 90 11.69 -58.06 22.05
CA PHE A 90 13.02 -57.78 21.49
C PHE A 90 14.11 -57.96 22.55
N GLN A 91 15.32 -58.33 22.11
CA GLN A 91 16.52 -58.47 22.94
C GLN A 91 16.85 -57.18 23.74
N GLU A 92 16.80 -56.00 23.10
CA GLU A 92 17.03 -54.71 23.77
C GLU A 92 15.75 -54.10 24.41
N TYR A 93 14.70 -54.89 24.68
CA TYR A 93 13.37 -54.46 25.16
C TYR A 93 12.58 -53.60 24.16
N ASN A 94 13.26 -52.65 23.48
CA ASN A 94 12.73 -51.69 22.51
C ASN A 94 11.46 -50.99 23.01
N LEU A 95 11.52 -50.50 24.25
CA LEU A 95 10.45 -49.71 24.88
C LEU A 95 10.51 -48.25 24.42
N LEU A 96 9.35 -47.60 24.38
CA LEU A 96 9.25 -46.17 24.09
C LEU A 96 9.68 -45.40 25.33
N GLU A 97 10.87 -44.79 25.30
CA GLU A 97 11.46 -44.11 26.45
C GLU A 97 10.68 -42.89 26.95
N ASN A 98 9.88 -42.27 26.08
CA ASN A 98 9.02 -41.13 26.42
C ASN A 98 7.73 -41.55 27.14
N PHE A 99 7.45 -42.84 27.22
CA PHE A 99 6.29 -43.40 27.88
C PHE A 99 6.68 -43.92 29.27
N ASN A 100 5.68 -44.07 30.15
CA ASN A 100 5.82 -44.84 31.38
C ASN A 100 5.48 -46.32 31.11
N VAL A 101 5.52 -47.14 32.15
CA VAL A 101 5.15 -48.56 32.09
C VAL A 101 3.76 -48.74 31.48
N ASN A 102 2.75 -48.07 32.04
CA ASN A 102 1.35 -48.19 31.60
C ASN A 102 1.20 -47.86 30.10
N LYS A 103 1.75 -46.73 29.65
CA LYS A 103 1.65 -46.28 28.25
C LYS A 103 2.38 -47.22 27.28
N ASN A 104 3.50 -47.83 27.70
CA ASN A 104 4.20 -48.81 26.86
C ASN A 104 3.37 -50.08 26.63
N ILE A 105 2.54 -50.48 27.59
CA ILE A 105 1.63 -51.62 27.43
C ILE A 105 0.37 -51.17 26.67
N GLU A 106 -0.22 -50.04 27.05
CA GLU A 106 -1.45 -49.48 26.47
C GLU A 106 -1.34 -49.21 24.96
N ILE A 107 -0.19 -48.77 24.46
CA ILE A 107 -0.01 -48.43 23.04
C ILE A 107 -0.31 -49.61 22.11
N ALA A 108 -0.12 -50.86 22.55
CA ALA A 108 -0.45 -52.03 21.75
C ALA A 108 -1.97 -52.23 21.59
N LEU A 109 -2.76 -51.88 22.61
CA LEU A 109 -4.23 -51.87 22.55
C LEU A 109 -4.77 -50.72 21.69
N ASP A 110 -4.10 -49.56 21.77
CA ASP A 110 -4.48 -48.38 20.98
C ASP A 110 -4.48 -48.64 19.48
N LEU A 111 -3.61 -49.54 19.02
CA LEU A 111 -3.52 -49.96 17.62
C LEU A 111 -4.65 -50.91 17.21
N GLN A 112 -5.29 -51.65 18.13
CA GLN A 112 -6.38 -52.60 17.85
C GLN A 112 -7.79 -51.98 17.84
N LYS A 113 -7.94 -50.65 18.01
CA LYS A 113 -9.24 -49.96 18.19
C LYS A 113 -10.08 -50.44 19.39
N SER A 114 -9.54 -51.21 20.32
CA SER A 114 -10.26 -51.52 21.56
C SER A 114 -10.51 -50.23 22.35
N LYS A 115 -11.71 -50.07 22.95
CA LYS A 115 -11.93 -49.01 23.96
C LYS A 115 -10.83 -49.12 25.02
N LYS A 116 -10.41 -47.98 25.58
CA LYS A 116 -9.41 -47.91 26.64
C LYS A 116 -9.83 -48.86 27.76
N ASN A 117 -9.16 -50.01 27.86
CA ASN A 117 -9.48 -51.03 28.84
C ASN A 117 -8.34 -51.04 29.85
N GLN A 118 -8.39 -50.08 30.77
CA GLN A 118 -7.39 -49.97 31.83
C GLN A 118 -7.39 -51.24 32.70
N ASN A 119 -8.53 -51.91 32.86
CA ASN A 119 -8.62 -53.18 33.58
C ASN A 119 -7.74 -54.24 32.91
N LYS A 120 -7.79 -54.36 31.58
CA LYS A 120 -6.91 -55.28 30.84
C LYS A 120 -5.44 -54.93 31.00
N VAL A 121 -5.07 -53.66 31.04
CA VAL A 121 -3.67 -53.26 31.28
C VAL A 121 -3.25 -53.62 32.71
N ASN A 122 -4.13 -53.41 33.70
CA ASN A 122 -3.88 -53.76 35.10
C ASN A 122 -3.76 -55.29 35.29
N GLU A 123 -4.61 -56.10 34.65
CA GLU A 123 -4.50 -57.56 34.64
C GLU A 123 -3.15 -58.03 34.09
N ILE A 124 -2.67 -57.40 33.02
CA ILE A 124 -1.35 -57.70 32.46
C ILE A 124 -0.23 -57.28 33.41
N LEU A 125 -0.36 -56.14 34.09
CA LEU A 125 0.61 -55.69 35.09
C LEU A 125 0.72 -56.68 36.26
N GLN A 126 -0.42 -57.23 36.72
CA GLN A 126 -0.46 -58.29 37.73
C GLN A 126 0.22 -59.55 37.22
N LYS A 127 -0.13 -59.99 36.01
CA LYS A 127 0.42 -61.19 35.39
C LYS A 127 1.94 -61.12 35.20
N ILE A 128 2.48 -59.94 34.94
CA ILE A 128 3.93 -59.74 34.80
C ILE A 128 4.60 -59.29 36.10
N GLY A 129 3.88 -59.20 37.23
CA GLY A 129 4.44 -58.84 38.54
C GLY A 129 4.95 -57.40 38.65
N LEU A 130 4.27 -56.43 38.02
CA LEU A 130 4.66 -55.01 38.01
C LEU A 130 3.57 -54.06 38.57
N ASP A 131 2.66 -54.55 39.41
CA ASP A 131 1.67 -53.71 40.11
C ASP A 131 2.34 -52.58 40.91
N GLY A 132 1.73 -51.39 40.87
CA GLY A 132 2.25 -50.19 41.52
C GLY A 132 3.35 -49.45 40.75
N LEU A 133 3.83 -49.99 39.63
CA LEU A 133 4.86 -49.37 38.78
C LEU A 133 4.28 -48.68 37.53
N GLU A 134 2.97 -48.52 37.42
CA GLU A 134 2.26 -48.06 36.21
C GLU A 134 2.78 -46.71 35.69
N LYS A 135 3.08 -45.80 36.62
CA LYS A 135 3.48 -44.43 36.32
C LYS A 135 5.00 -44.25 36.23
N ARG A 136 5.80 -45.24 36.61
CA ARG A 136 7.27 -45.20 36.56
C ARG A 136 7.77 -44.99 35.13
N LYS A 137 8.80 -44.18 34.96
CA LYS A 137 9.44 -43.97 33.65
C LYS A 137 10.31 -45.18 33.32
N ILE A 138 10.44 -45.51 32.03
CA ILE A 138 11.25 -46.66 31.59
C ILE A 138 12.71 -46.55 32.05
N LYS A 139 13.24 -45.34 32.17
CA LYS A 139 14.62 -45.10 32.64
C LYS A 139 14.85 -45.48 34.11
N GLU A 140 13.78 -45.59 34.90
CA GLU A 140 13.81 -45.88 36.34
C GLU A 140 13.65 -47.38 36.65
N LEU A 141 13.61 -48.25 35.62
CA LEU A 141 13.38 -49.69 35.74
C LEU A 141 14.67 -50.50 35.58
N SER A 142 14.75 -51.63 36.29
CA SER A 142 15.81 -52.63 36.09
C SER A 142 15.69 -53.34 34.73
N GLY A 143 16.73 -54.06 34.29
CA GLY A 143 16.69 -54.85 33.05
C GLY A 143 15.55 -55.87 33.04
N GLY A 144 15.39 -56.63 34.13
CA GLY A 144 14.31 -57.61 34.28
C GLY A 144 12.92 -56.99 34.24
N GLN A 145 12.75 -55.83 34.90
CA GLN A 145 11.51 -55.07 34.82
C GLN A 145 11.22 -54.58 33.40
N LYS A 146 12.21 -54.05 32.67
CA LYS A 146 12.05 -53.65 31.26
C LYS A 146 11.64 -54.83 30.38
N GLN A 147 12.22 -56.00 30.59
CA GLN A 147 11.83 -57.23 29.89
C GLN A 147 10.37 -57.60 30.16
N ARG A 148 9.96 -57.60 31.43
CA ARG A 148 8.57 -57.85 31.82
C ARG A 148 7.61 -56.86 31.17
N VAL A 149 7.95 -55.57 31.10
CA VAL A 149 7.15 -54.57 30.37
C VAL A 149 7.07 -54.88 28.87
N ALA A 150 8.18 -55.31 28.24
CA ALA A 150 8.20 -55.68 26.83
C ALA A 150 7.30 -56.91 26.56
N ILE A 151 7.32 -57.90 27.47
CA ILE A 151 6.41 -59.06 27.43
C ILE A 151 4.96 -58.61 27.63
N GLY A 152 4.68 -57.80 28.64
CA GLY A 152 3.35 -57.21 28.89
C GLY A 152 2.78 -56.53 27.65
N ARG A 153 3.58 -55.70 26.98
CA ARG A 153 3.23 -55.05 25.71
C ARG A 153 2.96 -56.05 24.57
N ALA A 154 3.70 -57.16 24.51
CA ALA A 154 3.50 -58.19 23.51
C ALA A 154 2.18 -58.96 23.73
N ILE A 155 1.84 -59.26 24.98
CA ILE A 155 0.70 -60.14 25.33
C ILE A 155 -0.63 -59.41 25.54
N VAL A 156 -0.62 -58.12 25.90
CA VAL A 156 -1.86 -57.36 26.20
C VAL A 156 -2.86 -57.36 25.05
N LYS A 157 -2.36 -57.48 23.81
CA LYS A 157 -3.15 -57.50 22.59
C LYS A 157 -3.68 -58.90 22.22
N ASN A 158 -3.46 -59.89 23.10
CA ASN A 158 -3.86 -61.30 22.99
C ASN A 158 -3.45 -61.98 21.66
N PRO A 159 -2.16 -61.96 21.28
CA PRO A 159 -1.71 -62.49 20.00
C PRO A 159 -1.83 -64.01 19.91
N ASN A 160 -1.86 -64.58 18.71
CA ASN A 160 -1.83 -66.03 18.47
C ASN A 160 -0.40 -66.59 18.63
N MET A 161 0.60 -65.77 18.31
CA MET A 161 2.01 -66.11 18.39
C MET A 161 2.80 -65.04 19.16
N ILE A 162 3.74 -65.48 20.00
CA ILE A 162 4.73 -64.63 20.65
C ILE A 162 6.11 -65.01 20.10
N LEU A 163 6.85 -64.01 19.64
CA LEU A 163 8.22 -64.13 19.15
C LEU A 163 9.14 -63.45 20.16
N ALA A 164 10.10 -64.17 20.72
CA ALA A 164 11.03 -63.66 21.70
C ALA A 164 12.48 -63.84 21.23
N ASP A 165 13.17 -62.72 20.98
CA ASP A 165 14.59 -62.69 20.60
C ASP A 165 15.43 -62.53 21.86
N GLU A 166 16.12 -63.59 22.28
CA GLU A 166 16.97 -63.65 23.48
C GLU A 166 16.34 -62.99 24.72
N PRO A 167 15.20 -63.49 25.22
CA PRO A 167 14.42 -62.81 26.24
C PRO A 167 15.11 -62.70 27.61
N THR A 168 16.22 -63.39 27.83
CA THR A 168 16.95 -63.46 29.10
C THR A 168 18.42 -63.05 29.02
N GLY A 169 18.93 -62.66 27.84
CA GLY A 169 20.38 -62.47 27.63
C GLY A 169 21.06 -61.38 28.48
N ASN A 170 20.28 -60.51 29.13
CA ASN A 170 20.78 -59.42 29.99
C ASN A 170 20.27 -59.53 31.45
N LEU A 171 19.78 -60.70 31.86
CA LEU A 171 19.14 -60.93 33.16
C LEU A 171 19.95 -61.90 34.03
N ASP A 172 19.79 -61.78 35.35
CA ASP A 172 20.26 -62.81 36.28
C ASP A 172 19.41 -64.10 36.16
N SER A 173 19.92 -65.19 36.71
CA SER A 173 19.29 -66.51 36.59
C SER A 173 17.89 -66.56 37.21
N GLU A 174 17.67 -65.89 38.34
CA GLU A 174 16.36 -65.86 39.02
C GLU A 174 15.30 -65.16 38.17
N ASN A 175 15.62 -63.97 37.64
CA ASN A 175 14.71 -63.26 36.74
C ASN A 175 14.51 -64.02 35.42
N SER A 176 15.54 -64.71 34.93
CA SER A 176 15.45 -65.54 33.72
C SER A 176 14.46 -66.69 33.89
N GLU A 177 14.49 -67.39 35.02
CA GLU A 177 13.52 -68.46 35.34
C GLU A 177 12.09 -67.94 35.43
N GLN A 178 11.88 -66.77 36.04
CA GLN A 178 10.56 -66.15 36.13
C GLN A 178 9.99 -65.83 34.73
N ILE A 179 10.83 -65.30 33.83
CA ILE A 179 10.45 -64.96 32.45
C ILE A 179 10.09 -66.22 31.65
N PHE A 180 10.92 -67.26 31.72
CA PHE A 180 10.64 -68.52 31.02
C PHE A 180 9.41 -69.25 31.57
N SER A 181 9.19 -69.20 32.88
CA SER A 181 7.99 -69.78 33.50
C SER A 181 6.72 -69.08 33.04
N LEU A 182 6.74 -67.73 32.95
CA LEU A 182 5.63 -66.95 32.40
C LEU A 182 5.38 -67.28 30.91
N LEU A 183 6.43 -67.35 30.09
CA LEU A 183 6.31 -67.71 28.68
C LEU A 183 5.79 -69.14 28.50
N LYS A 184 6.20 -70.07 29.35
CA LYS A 184 5.71 -71.45 29.36
C LYS A 184 4.22 -71.52 29.68
N GLU A 185 3.77 -70.78 30.69
CA GLU A 185 2.34 -70.68 31.02
C GLU A 185 1.52 -70.17 29.83
N ILE A 186 2.02 -69.14 29.13
CA ILE A 186 1.35 -68.59 27.94
C ILE A 186 1.32 -69.61 26.79
N SER A 187 2.38 -70.42 26.65
CA SER A 187 2.53 -71.39 25.56
C SER A 187 1.49 -72.51 25.57
N ASN A 188 0.83 -72.76 26.71
CA ASN A 188 -0.25 -73.74 26.84
C ASN A 188 -1.42 -73.45 25.88
N ASN A 189 -1.64 -72.17 25.57
CA ASN A 189 -2.76 -71.73 24.73
C ASN A 189 -2.32 -71.01 23.45
N LYS A 190 -1.04 -70.62 23.34
CA LYS A 190 -0.50 -69.78 22.27
C LYS A 190 0.82 -70.35 21.75
N LEU A 191 1.20 -70.02 20.53
CA LEU A 191 2.53 -70.37 20.04
C LEU A 191 3.56 -69.40 20.62
N VAL A 192 4.60 -69.91 21.26
CA VAL A 192 5.71 -69.09 21.78
C VAL A 192 6.99 -69.57 21.13
N VAL A 193 7.61 -68.74 20.30
CA VAL A 193 8.90 -69.03 19.64
C VAL A 193 9.98 -68.20 20.31
N VAL A 194 10.95 -68.87 20.92
CA VAL A 194 12.09 -68.24 21.58
C VAL A 194 13.35 -68.51 20.78
N VAL A 195 14.09 -67.47 20.43
CA VAL A 195 15.47 -67.59 19.95
C VAL A 195 16.41 -67.38 21.13
N THR A 196 17.35 -68.31 21.33
CA THR A 196 18.38 -68.19 22.37
C THR A 196 19.62 -68.98 21.98
N HIS A 197 20.73 -68.71 22.66
CA HIS A 197 21.93 -69.55 22.64
C HIS A 197 22.04 -70.41 23.92
N ASP A 198 21.14 -70.22 24.88
CA ASP A 198 21.11 -70.98 26.14
C ASP A 198 20.43 -72.34 25.98
N ILE A 199 21.23 -73.39 26.03
CA ILE A 199 20.81 -74.79 25.86
C ILE A 199 20.10 -75.30 27.12
N GLU A 200 20.47 -74.84 28.32
CA GLU A 200 19.91 -75.33 29.57
C GLU A 200 18.45 -74.92 29.71
N PHE A 201 18.13 -73.65 29.44
CA PHE A 201 16.74 -73.20 29.43
C PHE A 201 15.92 -73.87 28.33
N ALA A 202 16.50 -74.10 27.15
CA ALA A 202 15.81 -74.81 26.08
C ALA A 202 15.45 -76.25 26.50
N ARG A 203 16.37 -76.97 27.14
CA ARG A 203 16.09 -78.33 27.64
C ARG A 203 15.04 -78.35 28.74
N LYS A 204 15.00 -77.32 29.60
CA LYS A 204 14.06 -77.23 30.72
C LYS A 204 12.63 -76.85 30.30
N TYR A 205 12.47 -75.96 29.32
CA TYR A 205 11.16 -75.36 29.02
C TYR A 205 10.59 -75.70 27.62
N ALA A 206 11.41 -76.12 26.64
CA ALA A 206 10.95 -76.32 25.27
C ALA A 206 10.06 -77.56 25.11
N ASP A 207 9.00 -77.43 24.31
CA ASP A 207 8.23 -78.55 23.78
C ASP A 207 8.84 -79.10 22.47
N ARG A 208 9.61 -78.25 21.77
CA ARG A 208 10.32 -78.54 20.51
C ARG A 208 11.53 -77.63 20.38
N ILE A 209 12.64 -78.18 19.90
CA ILE A 209 13.91 -77.48 19.73
C ILE A 209 14.34 -77.60 18.26
N ILE A 210 14.55 -76.45 17.61
CA ILE A 210 15.06 -76.33 16.25
C ILE A 210 16.47 -75.74 16.34
N GLU A 211 17.47 -76.43 15.84
CA GLU A 211 18.86 -75.98 15.87
C GLU A 211 19.28 -75.48 14.48
N ILE A 212 19.81 -74.26 14.43
CA ILE A 212 20.23 -73.58 13.20
C ILE A 212 21.73 -73.30 13.24
N LYS A 213 22.41 -73.67 12.15
CA LYS A 213 23.82 -73.41 11.92
C LYS A 213 24.04 -72.92 10.50
N ASP A 214 24.81 -71.85 10.34
CA ASP A 214 25.19 -71.27 9.04
C ASP A 214 24.02 -71.02 8.06
N GLY A 215 22.85 -70.66 8.62
CA GLY A 215 21.65 -70.36 7.85
C GLY A 215 20.81 -71.59 7.44
N GLU A 216 21.13 -72.78 7.92
CA GLU A 216 20.40 -74.04 7.67
C GLU A 216 19.89 -74.65 8.99
N ILE A 217 18.80 -75.41 8.93
CA ILE A 217 18.30 -76.20 10.08
C ILE A 217 19.08 -77.52 10.12
N ILE A 218 19.82 -77.77 11.20
CA ILE A 218 20.62 -78.99 11.37
C ILE A 218 19.94 -80.04 12.25
N ASN A 219 19.00 -79.61 13.10
CA ASN A 219 18.27 -80.52 13.99
C ASN A 219 16.88 -79.94 14.30
N ASP A 220 15.88 -80.79 14.43
CA ASP A 220 14.49 -80.41 14.71
C ASP A 220 13.81 -81.52 15.51
N THR A 221 13.60 -81.29 16.81
CA THR A 221 13.05 -82.30 17.72
C THR A 221 11.53 -82.30 17.71
N ASN A 222 10.92 -83.46 17.96
CA ASN A 222 9.46 -83.58 18.16
C ASN A 222 8.61 -83.06 16.97
N THR A 223 9.00 -83.43 15.75
CA THR A 223 8.28 -83.20 14.48
C THR A 223 7.08 -84.14 14.35
N LYS A 224 6.12 -84.09 15.29
CA LYS A 224 4.87 -84.84 15.10
C LYS A 224 4.08 -84.24 13.94
N GLU A 225 3.68 -85.09 12.98
CA GLU A 225 2.67 -84.76 11.97
C GLU A 225 1.28 -84.82 12.61
N GLU A 226 0.96 -83.82 13.44
CA GLU A 226 -0.43 -83.65 13.89
C GLU A 226 -1.21 -82.89 12.80
N GLU A 227 -2.42 -83.35 12.47
CA GLU A 227 -3.37 -82.55 11.68
C GLU A 227 -3.74 -81.31 12.51
N TYR A 228 -3.23 -80.15 12.09
CA TYR A 228 -3.51 -78.89 12.76
C TYR A 228 -4.76 -78.24 12.17
N ASP A 229 -5.76 -77.96 13.01
CA ASP A 229 -6.89 -77.15 12.61
C ASP A 229 -6.42 -75.77 12.09
N LEU A 230 -6.86 -75.43 10.89
CA LEU A 230 -6.70 -74.08 10.34
C LEU A 230 -7.54 -73.13 11.21
N GLN A 231 -6.88 -72.19 11.88
CA GLN A 231 -7.59 -71.14 12.60
C GLN A 231 -8.16 -70.12 11.61
N ASP A 232 -9.31 -69.55 11.96
CA ASP A 232 -9.85 -68.40 11.23
C ASP A 232 -8.86 -67.24 11.29
N PHE A 233 -8.22 -66.95 10.16
CA PHE A 233 -7.24 -65.87 10.01
C PHE A 233 -7.94 -64.50 10.06
N SER A 234 -8.33 -64.09 11.27
CA SER A 234 -9.03 -62.84 11.57
C SER A 234 -8.03 -61.71 11.88
N LEU A 235 -7.95 -60.74 10.97
CA LEU A 235 -7.07 -59.57 11.09
C LEU A 235 -7.88 -58.34 11.54
N VAL A 236 -7.57 -57.79 12.71
CA VAL A 236 -8.16 -56.52 13.17
C VAL A 236 -7.46 -55.35 12.51
N LYS A 237 -8.26 -54.47 11.89
CA LYS A 237 -7.76 -53.26 11.21
C LYS A 237 -7.05 -52.33 12.19
N SER A 238 -5.72 -52.26 12.09
CA SER A 238 -4.87 -51.27 12.77
C SER A 238 -5.32 -49.84 12.45
N ARG A 239 -5.58 -49.01 13.47
CA ARG A 239 -5.83 -47.57 13.32
C ARG A 239 -5.50 -46.81 14.60
N LEU A 240 -4.65 -45.80 14.50
CA LEU A 240 -4.45 -44.84 15.60
C LEU A 240 -5.55 -43.76 15.55
N SER A 241 -6.15 -43.44 16.70
CA SER A 241 -7.14 -42.35 16.80
C SER A 241 -6.49 -40.98 16.61
N LEU A 242 -7.23 -40.01 16.05
CA LEU A 242 -6.76 -38.64 15.85
C LEU A 242 -6.41 -37.97 17.19
N PHE A 243 -7.27 -38.10 18.21
CA PHE A 243 -7.00 -37.53 19.54
C PHE A 243 -5.72 -38.08 20.17
N LYS A 244 -5.46 -39.38 20.00
CA LYS A 244 -4.22 -40.01 20.47
C LYS A 244 -3.02 -39.51 19.67
N SER A 245 -3.19 -39.33 18.35
CA SER A 245 -2.15 -38.75 17.50
C SER A 245 -1.77 -37.35 17.96
N ILE A 246 -2.77 -36.50 18.26
CA ILE A 246 -2.56 -35.15 18.82
C ILE A 246 -1.82 -35.21 20.18
N SER A 247 -2.25 -36.09 21.08
CA SER A 247 -1.59 -36.26 22.39
C SER A 247 -0.12 -36.67 22.25
N LEU A 248 0.18 -37.55 21.30
CA LEU A 248 1.55 -37.95 20.97
C LEU A 248 2.36 -36.79 20.38
N SER A 249 1.76 -35.99 19.48
CA SER A 249 2.39 -34.77 18.94
C SER A 249 2.78 -33.80 20.06
N PHE A 250 1.87 -33.54 21.01
CA PHE A 250 2.17 -32.68 22.17
C PHE A 250 3.28 -33.24 23.06
N ALA A 251 3.32 -34.56 23.27
CA ALA A 251 4.38 -35.21 24.04
C ALA A 251 5.75 -35.07 23.34
N ASN A 252 5.79 -35.14 22.01
CA ASN A 252 7.01 -34.94 21.22
C ASN A 252 7.51 -33.49 21.28
N LEU A 253 6.61 -32.51 21.13
CA LEU A 253 6.94 -31.08 21.20
C LEU A 253 7.64 -30.71 22.52
N LYS A 254 7.20 -31.28 23.64
CA LYS A 254 7.76 -31.00 24.98
C LYS A 254 9.21 -31.48 25.16
N LYS A 255 9.74 -32.35 24.29
CA LYS A 255 11.06 -32.98 24.45
C LYS A 255 12.23 -32.02 24.14
N LYS A 256 12.04 -31.07 23.22
CA LYS A 256 13.12 -30.15 22.77
C LYS A 256 12.64 -28.70 22.78
N LYS A 257 12.33 -28.19 23.98
CA LYS A 257 11.71 -26.86 24.19
C LYS A 257 12.47 -25.71 23.52
N LEU A 258 13.79 -25.66 23.66
CA LEU A 258 14.61 -24.58 23.07
C LEU A 258 14.58 -24.62 21.53
N LYS A 259 14.83 -25.79 20.95
CA LYS A 259 14.78 -25.97 19.49
C LYS A 259 13.40 -25.63 18.94
N LEU A 260 12.34 -26.05 19.64
CA LEU A 260 10.97 -25.71 19.27
C LEU A 260 10.76 -24.20 19.29
N ALA A 261 11.14 -23.51 20.38
CA ALA A 261 11.00 -22.07 20.51
C ALA A 261 11.72 -21.30 19.39
N ILE A 262 12.96 -21.68 19.07
CA ILE A 262 13.75 -21.04 18.00
C ILE A 262 13.07 -21.22 16.64
N ILE A 263 12.62 -22.43 16.32
CA ILE A 263 11.99 -22.72 15.01
C ILE A 263 10.63 -22.03 14.91
N THR A 264 9.82 -22.04 15.97
CA THR A 264 8.54 -21.31 16.01
C THR A 264 8.77 -19.82 15.83
N LEU A 265 9.80 -19.23 16.47
CA LEU A 265 10.15 -17.82 16.31
C LEU A 265 10.54 -17.51 14.86
N LEU A 266 11.42 -18.32 14.25
CA LEU A 266 11.82 -18.13 12.85
C LEU A 266 10.62 -18.22 11.90
N ILE A 267 9.75 -19.21 12.08
CA ILE A 267 8.53 -19.33 11.25
C ILE A 267 7.61 -18.13 11.47
N THR A 268 7.46 -17.66 12.71
CA THR A 268 6.68 -16.45 13.02
C THR A 268 7.22 -15.25 12.26
N ILE A 269 8.53 -15.03 12.27
CA ILE A 269 9.16 -13.94 11.52
C ILE A 269 8.85 -14.07 10.02
N THR A 270 9.01 -15.26 9.44
CA THR A 270 8.73 -15.46 8.01
C THR A 270 7.27 -15.25 7.63
N PHE A 271 6.33 -15.67 8.49
CA PHE A 271 4.90 -15.46 8.27
C PHE A 271 4.52 -13.99 8.45
N THR A 272 5.11 -13.31 9.43
CA THR A 272 4.94 -11.86 9.60
C THR A 272 5.46 -11.10 8.39
N MET A 273 6.65 -11.44 7.88
CA MET A 273 7.20 -10.82 6.67
C MET A 273 6.30 -11.08 5.46
N PHE A 274 5.91 -12.34 5.22
CA PHE A 274 4.99 -12.67 4.12
C PHE A 274 3.67 -11.91 4.23
N GLY A 275 3.07 -11.87 5.43
CA GLY A 275 1.82 -11.17 5.68
C GLY A 275 1.94 -9.66 5.46
N PHE A 276 2.97 -9.03 6.02
CA PHE A 276 3.26 -7.60 5.85
C PHE A 276 3.47 -7.22 4.38
N PHE A 277 4.36 -7.92 3.67
CA PHE A 277 4.62 -7.64 2.25
C PHE A 277 3.39 -7.89 1.38
N SER A 278 2.53 -8.86 1.74
CA SER A 278 1.27 -9.08 1.03
C SER A 278 0.27 -7.93 1.19
N GLN A 279 0.32 -7.17 2.29
CA GLN A 279 -0.50 -5.96 2.47
C GLN A 279 0.05 -4.81 1.61
N LEU A 280 1.37 -4.66 1.53
CA LEU A 280 2.02 -3.65 0.68
C LEU A 280 1.67 -3.80 -0.81
N ILE A 281 1.40 -5.02 -1.26
CA ILE A 281 0.98 -5.30 -2.65
C ILE A 281 -0.45 -4.78 -2.93
N LYS A 282 -1.31 -4.72 -1.91
CA LYS A 282 -2.73 -4.33 -2.04
C LYS A 282 -2.97 -2.87 -1.69
N PHE A 283 -2.06 -2.00 -2.11
CA PHE A 283 -2.24 -0.57 -1.95
C PHE A 283 -3.42 -0.06 -2.79
N ASP A 284 -4.31 0.71 -2.18
CA ASP A 284 -5.46 1.35 -2.83
C ASP A 284 -5.32 2.86 -2.63
N ILE A 285 -4.98 3.55 -3.71
CA ILE A 285 -4.72 5.00 -3.67
C ILE A 285 -6.02 5.78 -3.43
N ASP A 286 -7.12 5.38 -4.04
CA ASP A 286 -8.42 6.08 -3.95
C ASP A 286 -8.95 6.02 -2.51
N ARG A 287 -8.85 4.85 -1.89
CA ARG A 287 -9.21 4.66 -0.49
C ARG A 287 -8.31 5.46 0.45
N THR A 288 -7.00 5.44 0.22
CA THR A 288 -6.04 6.21 1.01
C THR A 288 -6.31 7.71 0.92
N HIS A 289 -6.67 8.18 -0.28
CA HIS A 289 -7.02 9.56 -0.56
C HIS A 289 -8.31 9.97 0.17
N ALA A 290 -9.36 9.13 0.08
CA ALA A 290 -10.62 9.34 0.79
C ALA A 290 -10.45 9.38 2.32
N GLU A 291 -9.72 8.43 2.91
CA GLU A 291 -9.43 8.41 4.36
C GLU A 291 -8.63 9.64 4.80
N THR A 292 -7.73 10.15 3.95
CA THR A 292 -6.96 11.36 4.22
C THR A 292 -7.84 12.61 4.23
N LEU A 293 -8.74 12.76 3.25
CA LEU A 293 -9.70 13.87 3.21
C LEU A 293 -10.58 13.91 4.46
N ILE A 294 -11.13 12.76 4.87
CA ILE A 294 -11.98 12.65 6.07
C ILE A 294 -11.19 13.03 7.33
N LYS A 295 -9.97 12.51 7.46
CA LYS A 295 -9.12 12.73 8.63
C LYS A 295 -8.71 14.20 8.80
N GLU A 296 -8.37 14.85 7.70
CA GLU A 296 -7.93 16.25 7.68
C GLU A 296 -9.11 17.24 7.57
N LYS A 297 -10.35 16.74 7.48
CA LYS A 297 -11.60 17.53 7.35
C LYS A 297 -11.62 18.42 6.11
N GLU A 298 -11.08 17.91 5.00
CA GLU A 298 -11.10 18.57 3.71
C GLU A 298 -12.23 18.00 2.86
N TYR A 299 -13.19 18.87 2.49
CA TYR A 299 -14.49 18.47 1.93
C TYR A 299 -14.73 18.91 0.48
N GLN A 300 -13.64 19.20 -0.24
CA GLN A 300 -13.67 19.71 -1.62
C GLN A 300 -12.87 18.80 -2.56
N ILE A 301 -13.49 18.40 -3.67
CA ILE A 301 -12.85 17.75 -4.81
C ILE A 301 -13.15 18.58 -6.06
N GLU A 302 -12.13 18.98 -6.78
CA GLU A 302 -12.27 19.67 -8.06
C GLU A 302 -12.22 18.65 -9.20
N ILE A 303 -13.18 18.68 -10.12
CA ILE A 303 -13.10 17.89 -11.34
C ILE A 303 -12.49 18.74 -12.44
N ASN A 304 -11.34 18.30 -12.92
CA ASN A 304 -10.61 18.97 -13.98
C ASN A 304 -10.71 18.20 -15.28
N LYS A 305 -10.83 18.92 -16.38
CA LYS A 305 -10.75 18.34 -17.71
C LYS A 305 -9.28 18.21 -18.11
N LYS A 306 -8.90 17.04 -18.63
CA LYS A 306 -7.54 16.77 -19.12
C LYS A 306 -7.51 16.93 -20.64
N VAL A 307 -6.61 17.77 -21.16
CA VAL A 307 -6.36 17.87 -22.61
C VAL A 307 -5.27 16.89 -23.02
N LYS A 308 -5.44 16.20 -24.16
CA LYS A 308 -4.42 15.28 -24.69
C LYS A 308 -3.13 16.05 -24.98
N GLY A 309 -2.03 15.64 -24.35
CA GLY A 309 -0.67 16.07 -24.69
C GLY A 309 0.05 16.89 -23.64
N GLU A 310 -0.61 17.40 -22.58
CA GLU A 310 0.06 18.22 -21.56
C GLU A 310 -0.43 17.94 -20.12
N ASN A 311 0.48 18.16 -19.16
CA ASN A 311 0.25 18.10 -17.70
C ASN A 311 -0.18 19.49 -17.19
N PHE A 312 -1.30 20.03 -17.65
CA PHE A 312 -1.83 21.23 -17.00
C PHE A 312 -2.35 20.87 -15.62
N THR A 313 -1.77 21.48 -14.59
CA THR A 313 -2.40 21.64 -13.28
C THR A 313 -3.40 22.79 -13.35
N THR A 314 -4.36 22.78 -12.44
CA THR A 314 -5.52 23.68 -12.26
C THR A 314 -5.33 25.18 -12.45
N ALA A 315 -4.09 25.68 -12.59
CA ALA A 315 -3.80 27.09 -12.78
C ALA A 315 -4.05 27.61 -14.20
N SER A 316 -4.41 26.74 -15.16
CA SER A 316 -4.66 27.19 -16.54
C SER A 316 -6.13 27.10 -16.91
N PRO A 317 -6.85 28.21 -16.83
CA PRO A 317 -8.30 28.23 -16.99
C PRO A 317 -8.75 28.16 -18.47
N ALA A 318 -7.85 27.76 -19.38
CA ALA A 318 -8.11 27.42 -20.77
C ALA A 318 -8.86 26.09 -20.99
N ILE A 319 -8.95 25.26 -19.95
CA ILE A 319 -9.53 23.91 -20.00
C ILE A 319 -10.87 23.86 -19.24
N THR A 320 -11.79 24.74 -19.62
CA THR A 320 -13.10 24.82 -19.01
C THR A 320 -14.09 23.82 -19.62
N PHE A 321 -15.16 23.52 -18.87
CA PHE A 321 -16.21 22.61 -19.31
C PHE A 321 -17.22 23.38 -20.17
N THR A 322 -17.60 22.77 -21.29
CA THR A 322 -18.80 23.19 -22.03
C THR A 322 -20.05 22.79 -21.25
N SER A 323 -21.19 23.45 -21.47
CA SER A 323 -22.45 23.12 -20.76
C SER A 323 -22.84 21.64 -20.91
N ASP A 324 -22.60 21.04 -22.08
CA ASP A 324 -22.85 19.61 -22.33
C ASP A 324 -21.91 18.72 -21.51
N GLU A 325 -20.64 19.08 -21.38
CA GLU A 325 -19.66 18.35 -20.57
C GLU A 325 -19.95 18.50 -19.07
N VAL A 326 -20.51 19.63 -18.63
CA VAL A 326 -21.01 19.78 -17.26
C VAL A 326 -22.17 18.82 -17.00
N ILE A 327 -23.11 18.70 -17.94
CA ILE A 327 -24.21 17.73 -17.84
C ILE A 327 -23.65 16.29 -17.81
N GLU A 328 -22.65 15.99 -18.64
CA GLU A 328 -21.97 14.68 -18.66
C GLU A 328 -21.36 14.32 -17.31
N VAL A 329 -20.59 15.23 -16.71
CA VAL A 329 -19.97 15.02 -15.39
C VAL A 329 -21.05 14.94 -14.30
N LYS A 330 -22.09 15.79 -14.36
CA LYS A 330 -23.21 15.76 -13.41
C LYS A 330 -23.93 14.42 -13.41
N ASN A 331 -24.15 13.82 -14.57
CA ASN A 331 -24.87 12.54 -14.69
C ASN A 331 -24.09 11.36 -14.08
N LYS A 332 -22.77 11.47 -13.93
CA LYS A 332 -21.90 10.46 -13.31
C LYS A 332 -21.86 10.57 -11.78
N LEU A 333 -22.32 11.69 -11.24
CA LEU A 333 -22.30 12.01 -9.81
C LEU A 333 -23.70 11.84 -9.22
N ASP A 334 -23.78 11.53 -7.92
CA ASP A 334 -25.06 11.49 -7.21
C ASP A 334 -25.60 12.94 -7.06
N LYS A 335 -26.92 13.14 -7.21
CA LYS A 335 -27.54 14.47 -7.31
C LYS A 335 -27.30 15.39 -6.11
N ASP A 336 -27.01 14.83 -4.95
CA ASP A 336 -26.81 15.56 -3.70
C ASP A 336 -25.37 16.11 -3.54
N VAL A 337 -24.47 15.84 -4.50
CA VAL A 337 -23.01 16.00 -4.35
C VAL A 337 -22.47 17.20 -5.13
N ILE A 338 -23.29 17.98 -5.83
CA ILE A 338 -22.79 18.86 -6.89
C ILE A 338 -23.19 20.32 -6.68
N LYS A 339 -22.20 21.20 -6.61
CA LYS A 339 -22.38 22.64 -6.83
C LYS A 339 -21.36 23.15 -7.83
N VAL A 340 -21.84 23.46 -9.03
CA VAL A 340 -21.00 23.99 -10.12
C VAL A 340 -20.76 25.47 -9.88
N SER A 341 -19.49 25.85 -9.81
CA SER A 341 -19.04 27.23 -9.78
C SER A 341 -18.99 27.78 -11.21
N LYS A 342 -19.69 28.87 -11.44
CA LYS A 342 -19.69 29.61 -12.71
C LYS A 342 -18.76 30.81 -12.54
N ALA A 343 -17.91 31.11 -13.52
CA ALA A 343 -17.47 32.47 -13.81
C ALA A 343 -16.42 32.48 -14.93
N VAL A 344 -16.84 32.93 -16.10
CA VAL A 344 -16.02 33.73 -17.02
C VAL A 344 -16.98 34.79 -17.58
N GLU A 345 -16.65 36.06 -17.41
CA GLU A 345 -17.22 37.12 -18.25
C GLU A 345 -16.67 36.90 -19.66
N ASP A 346 -17.47 37.13 -20.71
CA ASP A 346 -17.02 37.03 -22.10
C ASP A 346 -15.62 37.65 -22.24
N ASN A 347 -14.61 36.78 -22.34
CA ASN A 347 -13.18 37.07 -22.54
C ASN A 347 -12.30 37.55 -21.37
N PHE A 348 -12.65 37.44 -20.09
CA PHE A 348 -11.65 37.65 -19.02
C PHE A 348 -11.91 36.84 -17.74
N TYR A 349 -10.83 36.52 -17.02
CA TYR A 349 -10.94 36.28 -15.58
C TYR A 349 -11.25 37.61 -14.94
N LEU A 350 -12.36 37.68 -14.22
CA LEU A 350 -12.59 38.82 -13.37
C LEU A 350 -11.59 38.72 -12.22
N GLU A 351 -10.55 39.54 -12.28
CA GLU A 351 -9.51 39.64 -11.26
C GLU A 351 -9.93 40.68 -10.22
N MET A 352 -9.62 40.41 -8.95
CA MET A 352 -9.74 41.43 -7.92
C MET A 352 -8.65 42.47 -8.11
N ARG A 353 -9.04 43.74 -8.23
CA ARG A 353 -8.07 44.83 -8.43
C ARG A 353 -7.55 45.31 -7.07
N PHE A 354 -6.24 45.18 -6.89
CA PHE A 354 -5.53 45.65 -5.71
C PHE A 354 -5.00 47.07 -5.92
N ALA A 355 -4.59 47.73 -4.84
CA ALA A 355 -4.11 49.10 -4.92
C ALA A 355 -2.88 49.21 -5.83
N SER A 356 -2.83 50.27 -6.66
CA SER A 356 -1.76 50.47 -7.64
C SER A 356 -0.48 51.07 -7.06
N GLU A 357 -0.56 51.60 -5.84
CA GLU A 357 0.54 52.20 -5.11
C GLU A 357 0.88 51.35 -3.88
N SER A 358 2.12 51.42 -3.43
CA SER A 358 2.49 50.78 -2.16
C SER A 358 1.71 51.43 -1.01
N ASN A 359 1.18 50.60 -0.10
CA ASN A 359 0.47 51.08 1.09
C ASN A 359 1.31 52.14 1.84
N PRO A 360 0.87 53.41 1.88
CA PRO A 360 1.67 54.50 2.46
C PRO A 360 1.85 54.36 3.98
N ASN A 361 1.02 53.54 4.64
CA ASN A 361 1.13 53.24 6.06
C ASN A 361 2.02 52.02 6.35
N ASN A 362 2.51 51.33 5.31
CA ASN A 362 3.38 50.17 5.44
C ASN A 362 4.80 50.50 4.95
N THR A 363 5.73 50.73 5.88
CA THR A 363 7.14 51.02 5.56
C THR A 363 7.94 49.77 5.19
N ASP A 364 7.34 48.58 5.33
CA ASP A 364 7.97 47.31 5.10
C ASP A 364 7.67 46.78 3.69
N THR A 365 8.64 46.98 2.79
CA THR A 365 8.60 46.61 1.37
C THR A 365 9.15 45.22 1.09
N ASN A 366 9.45 44.45 2.13
CA ASN A 366 9.99 43.10 1.99
C ASN A 366 8.96 42.12 1.39
N ASN A 367 9.43 41.25 0.51
CA ASN A 367 8.66 40.13 -0.02
C ASN A 367 8.73 38.94 0.95
N TYR A 368 7.68 38.76 1.76
CA TYR A 368 7.55 37.59 2.63
C TYR A 368 6.86 36.43 1.93
N ALA A 369 7.31 35.20 2.23
CA ALA A 369 6.81 33.97 1.63
C ALA A 369 5.27 33.84 1.72
N TYR A 370 4.66 34.25 2.83
CA TYR A 370 3.21 34.21 3.00
C TYR A 370 2.42 35.02 1.95
N TYR A 371 2.98 36.13 1.48
CA TYR A 371 2.31 37.05 0.53
C TYR A 371 2.75 36.83 -0.92
N GLU A 372 3.57 35.82 -1.21
CA GLU A 372 3.88 35.42 -2.59
C GLU A 372 2.67 34.81 -3.32
N LEU A 373 1.69 34.27 -2.56
CA LEU A 373 0.42 33.85 -3.14
C LEU A 373 -0.34 35.08 -3.67
N TYR A 374 -0.52 35.11 -4.98
CA TYR A 374 -1.24 36.19 -5.67
C TYR A 374 -2.57 35.66 -6.26
N PRO A 375 -3.72 36.30 -5.94
CA PRO A 375 -5.02 35.92 -6.50
C PRO A 375 -5.15 36.40 -7.95
N SER A 376 -4.55 35.64 -8.88
CA SER A 376 -4.52 35.93 -10.32
C SER A 376 -5.87 35.77 -11.03
N TYR A 377 -6.90 35.27 -10.35
CA TYR A 377 -8.26 35.14 -10.84
C TYR A 377 -9.23 35.07 -9.66
N THR A 378 -10.54 35.18 -9.93
CA THR A 378 -11.60 34.96 -8.93
C THR A 378 -12.39 33.70 -9.27
N LEU A 379 -12.48 32.77 -8.30
CA LEU A 379 -13.30 31.56 -8.35
C LEU A 379 -14.53 31.75 -7.46
N PHE A 380 -15.71 31.84 -8.07
CA PHE A 380 -16.95 32.04 -7.34
C PHE A 380 -17.61 30.74 -6.94
N LEU A 381 -17.89 30.60 -5.66
CA LEU A 381 -18.52 29.42 -5.09
C LEU A 381 -19.96 29.77 -4.74
N ASP A 382 -20.91 29.22 -5.50
CA ASP A 382 -22.32 29.31 -5.16
C ASP A 382 -22.61 28.40 -3.98
N TYR A 383 -22.94 28.98 -2.83
CA TYR A 383 -23.09 28.24 -1.57
C TYR A 383 -24.50 28.38 -1.01
N ASP A 384 -24.97 27.30 -0.38
CA ASP A 384 -26.27 27.30 0.30
C ASP A 384 -26.04 27.92 1.67
N LEU A 385 -26.42 29.19 1.80
CA LEU A 385 -26.14 30.03 2.95
C LEU A 385 -26.63 29.40 4.27
N GLU A 386 -27.65 28.53 4.24
CA GLU A 386 -28.12 27.82 5.43
C GLU A 386 -27.09 26.81 5.98
N LYS A 387 -26.23 26.27 5.12
CA LYS A 387 -25.18 25.29 5.47
C LYS A 387 -23.85 25.93 5.85
N LEU A 388 -23.68 27.24 5.61
CA LEU A 388 -22.51 28.05 5.98
C LEU A 388 -22.40 28.24 7.51
N ASN A 389 -23.49 27.99 8.25
CA ASN A 389 -23.55 28.07 9.71
C ASN A 389 -22.56 27.14 10.45
N SER A 390 -21.98 26.16 9.76
CA SER A 390 -20.95 25.25 10.28
C SER A 390 -19.53 25.84 10.24
N LEU A 391 -19.30 26.88 9.43
CA LEU A 391 -18.02 27.56 9.29
C LEU A 391 -17.95 28.76 10.25
N LYS A 392 -16.78 29.00 10.83
CA LYS A 392 -16.53 30.18 11.66
C LYS A 392 -16.38 31.40 10.74
N LEU A 393 -17.25 32.39 10.88
CA LEU A 393 -17.29 33.57 10.01
C LEU A 393 -17.06 34.85 10.83
N ILE A 394 -16.21 35.74 10.33
CA ILE A 394 -16.12 37.15 10.76
C ILE A 394 -17.04 37.95 9.82
N GLY A 395 -17.97 38.73 10.35
CA GLY A 395 -18.97 39.45 9.56
C GLY A 395 -20.28 38.66 9.39
N ARG A 396 -20.85 38.68 8.18
CA ARG A 396 -22.15 38.07 7.88
C ARG A 396 -22.18 37.40 6.50
N THR A 397 -23.18 36.54 6.32
CA THR A 397 -23.47 35.96 5.01
C THR A 397 -23.95 37.04 4.02
N PRO A 398 -23.66 36.88 2.72
CA PRO A 398 -24.14 37.77 1.68
C PRO A 398 -25.67 37.78 1.64
N ASN A 399 -26.26 38.98 1.62
CA ASN A 399 -27.71 39.19 1.52
C ASN A 399 -28.10 39.89 0.20
N ASP A 400 -27.11 40.42 -0.53
CA ASP A 400 -27.28 41.11 -1.80
C ASP A 400 -26.39 40.47 -2.88
N ASN A 401 -26.73 40.67 -4.15
CA ASN A 401 -26.08 40.07 -5.31
C ASN A 401 -24.69 40.65 -5.62
N ASN A 402 -24.24 41.65 -4.86
CA ASN A 402 -22.89 42.21 -4.98
C ASN A 402 -22.04 41.91 -3.74
N GLU A 403 -22.59 41.15 -2.78
CA GLU A 403 -21.90 40.80 -1.55
C GLU A 403 -21.19 39.45 -1.69
N ILE A 404 -19.98 39.37 -1.15
CA ILE A 404 -19.12 38.18 -1.21
C ILE A 404 -18.55 37.84 0.16
N ILE A 405 -18.27 36.56 0.39
CA ILE A 405 -17.40 36.11 1.49
C ILE A 405 -16.04 35.72 0.90
N ILE A 406 -14.96 36.06 1.61
CA ILE A 406 -13.59 35.70 1.23
C ILE A 406 -12.92 34.78 2.26
N ASN A 407 -11.86 34.08 1.86
CA ASN A 407 -11.01 33.35 2.81
C ASN A 407 -10.09 34.31 3.60
N LYS A 408 -9.75 33.97 4.84
CA LYS A 408 -8.81 34.75 5.67
C LYS A 408 -7.46 35.02 5.00
N VAL A 409 -6.96 34.11 4.16
CA VAL A 409 -5.72 34.32 3.41
C VAL A 409 -5.83 35.51 2.44
N LEU A 410 -6.96 35.65 1.75
CA LEU A 410 -7.21 36.79 0.88
C LEU A 410 -7.41 38.08 1.71
N ALA A 411 -8.05 37.99 2.88
CA ALA A 411 -8.16 39.12 3.79
C ALA A 411 -6.79 39.62 4.27
N ASP A 412 -5.87 38.71 4.65
CA ASP A 412 -4.48 39.05 4.99
C ASP A 412 -3.76 39.71 3.82
N PHE A 413 -3.95 39.20 2.61
CA PHE A 413 -3.39 39.80 1.39
C PHE A 413 -3.91 41.23 1.16
N ILE A 414 -5.21 41.47 1.38
CA ILE A 414 -5.85 42.79 1.30
C ILE A 414 -5.30 43.75 2.36
N LEU A 415 -5.08 43.31 3.61
CA LEU A 415 -4.47 44.15 4.65
C LEU A 415 -3.05 44.59 4.27
N LYS A 416 -2.27 43.70 3.62
CA LYS A 416 -0.91 44.02 3.19
C LYS A 416 -0.89 44.97 1.98
N ASN A 417 -1.66 44.65 0.94
CA ASN A 417 -1.55 45.28 -0.39
C ASN A 417 -2.62 46.34 -0.70
N GLY A 418 -3.74 46.37 0.04
CA GLY A 418 -4.86 47.26 -0.24
C GLY A 418 -5.70 46.84 -1.45
N LEU A 419 -6.87 47.48 -1.61
CA LEU A 419 -7.83 47.23 -2.68
C LEU A 419 -8.05 48.48 -3.52
N LEU A 420 -8.40 48.29 -4.79
CA LEU A 420 -8.93 49.35 -5.62
C LEU A 420 -10.45 49.42 -5.46
N VAL A 421 -10.96 50.60 -5.13
CA VAL A 421 -12.38 50.83 -4.86
C VAL A 421 -12.92 52.00 -5.67
N TRP A 422 -14.23 52.05 -5.88
CA TRP A 422 -14.90 53.21 -6.43
C TRP A 422 -15.34 54.18 -5.34
N GLU A 423 -14.89 55.42 -5.45
CA GLU A 423 -15.29 56.54 -4.60
C GLU A 423 -15.90 57.66 -5.45
N GLN A 424 -16.84 58.41 -4.88
CA GLN A 424 -17.42 59.55 -5.57
C GLN A 424 -16.50 60.78 -5.42
N ASP A 425 -16.16 61.40 -6.54
CA ASP A 425 -15.48 62.69 -6.56
C ASP A 425 -16.43 63.82 -6.07
N LYS A 426 -15.89 65.04 -5.95
CA LYS A 426 -16.65 66.23 -5.51
C LYS A 426 -17.84 66.58 -6.43
N ASN A 427 -17.89 66.02 -7.63
CA ASN A 427 -18.95 66.23 -8.62
C ASN A 427 -19.90 65.02 -8.72
N GLY A 428 -19.76 64.02 -7.84
CA GLY A 428 -20.61 62.82 -7.80
C GLY A 428 -20.25 61.77 -8.86
N LYS A 429 -19.12 61.92 -9.56
CA LYS A 429 -18.62 60.93 -10.52
C LYS A 429 -17.79 59.88 -9.78
N TYR A 430 -18.04 58.60 -10.06
CA TYR A 430 -17.20 57.52 -9.53
C TYR A 430 -15.80 57.56 -10.16
N ILE A 431 -14.79 57.57 -9.31
CA ILE A 431 -13.37 57.47 -9.63
C ILE A 431 -12.75 56.28 -8.89
N GLU A 432 -11.70 55.71 -9.45
CA GLU A 432 -10.93 54.65 -8.78
C GLU A 432 -10.01 55.28 -7.74
N SER A 433 -10.00 54.73 -6.52
CA SER A 433 -9.09 55.14 -5.45
C SER A 433 -8.54 53.92 -4.69
N ASN A 434 -7.37 54.08 -4.09
CA ASN A 434 -6.71 53.04 -3.29
C ASN A 434 -7.29 53.03 -1.86
N TYR A 435 -7.67 51.85 -1.39
CA TYR A 435 -8.20 51.62 -0.04
C TYR A 435 -7.29 50.66 0.74
N TYR A 436 -6.85 51.08 1.93
CA TYR A 436 -5.94 50.31 2.78
C TYR A 436 -6.58 50.05 4.16
N PRO A 437 -7.31 48.93 4.34
CA PRO A 437 -7.90 48.55 5.62
C PRO A 437 -6.82 48.20 6.66
N ALA A 438 -7.07 48.48 7.94
CA ALA A 438 -6.14 48.16 9.03
C ALA A 438 -6.51 46.85 9.76
N THR A 439 -7.79 46.49 9.78
CA THR A 439 -8.34 45.31 10.46
C THR A 439 -9.31 44.53 9.57
N TYR A 440 -9.61 43.28 9.94
CA TYR A 440 -10.63 42.48 9.25
C TYR A 440 -12.02 43.14 9.35
N GLU A 441 -12.30 43.79 10.47
CA GLU A 441 -13.54 44.54 10.68
C GLU A 441 -13.66 45.73 9.72
N ASP A 442 -12.56 46.42 9.37
CA ASP A 442 -12.58 47.53 8.41
C ASP A 442 -12.99 47.03 7.02
N ILE A 443 -12.43 45.90 6.57
CA ILE A 443 -12.76 45.26 5.28
C ILE A 443 -14.27 45.06 5.13
N ILE A 444 -14.95 44.69 6.21
CA ILE A 444 -16.38 44.34 6.21
C ILE A 444 -17.24 45.59 6.45
N ASN A 445 -16.90 46.41 7.45
CA ASN A 445 -17.77 47.48 7.94
C ASN A 445 -17.74 48.74 7.06
N ASP A 446 -16.62 49.01 6.37
CA ASP A 446 -16.49 50.20 5.52
C ASP A 446 -17.33 50.10 4.24
N ASN A 447 -17.84 48.90 3.92
CA ASN A 447 -18.70 48.61 2.75
C ASN A 447 -18.16 49.22 1.45
N LYS A 448 -16.83 49.14 1.26
CA LYS A 448 -16.17 49.70 0.09
C LYS A 448 -16.59 48.94 -1.17
N LYS A 449 -16.89 49.70 -2.22
CA LYS A 449 -17.25 49.17 -3.54
C LYS A 449 -15.98 48.81 -4.30
N MET A 450 -15.50 47.57 -4.10
CA MET A 450 -14.32 47.07 -4.80
C MET A 450 -14.57 47.05 -6.30
N VAL A 451 -13.63 47.58 -7.09
CA VAL A 451 -13.74 47.60 -8.55
C VAL A 451 -13.68 46.17 -9.07
N TYR A 452 -14.68 45.78 -9.87
CA TYR A 452 -14.78 44.42 -10.37
C TYR A 452 -15.38 44.38 -11.79
N GLY A 453 -14.52 44.25 -12.81
CA GLY A 453 -14.94 44.42 -14.20
C GLY A 453 -15.59 45.79 -14.42
N THR A 454 -16.78 45.83 -15.01
CA THR A 454 -17.61 47.05 -15.12
C THR A 454 -18.60 47.23 -13.95
N SER A 455 -18.48 46.43 -12.88
CA SER A 455 -19.35 46.43 -11.71
C SER A 455 -18.53 46.61 -10.42
N TYR A 456 -19.16 46.41 -9.27
CA TYR A 456 -18.49 46.40 -7.97
C TYR A 456 -18.93 45.22 -7.11
N LEU A 457 -18.04 44.80 -6.21
CA LEU A 457 -18.32 43.83 -5.15
C LEU A 457 -18.10 44.47 -3.78
N VAL A 458 -18.74 43.91 -2.76
CA VAL A 458 -18.60 44.29 -1.35
C VAL A 458 -18.30 43.04 -0.53
N ILE A 459 -17.27 43.08 0.30
CA ILE A 459 -16.93 41.95 1.17
C ILE A 459 -17.83 42.00 2.41
N SER A 460 -18.74 41.04 2.55
CA SER A 460 -19.68 40.98 3.68
C SER A 460 -19.21 40.08 4.81
N GLY A 461 -18.27 39.17 4.54
CA GLY A 461 -17.71 38.27 5.54
C GLY A 461 -16.38 37.63 5.16
N ILE A 462 -15.70 37.10 6.17
CA ILE A 462 -14.39 36.43 6.06
C ILE A 462 -14.46 35.08 6.78
N ILE A 463 -14.08 33.99 6.12
CA ILE A 463 -14.01 32.66 6.73
C ILE A 463 -12.81 32.62 7.69
N ASP A 464 -13.07 32.47 8.99
CA ASP A 464 -12.04 32.44 10.03
C ASP A 464 -11.46 31.03 10.21
N GLU A 465 -10.50 30.70 9.35
CA GLU A 465 -9.68 29.49 9.49
C GLU A 465 -8.52 29.70 10.48
N ASN A 466 -8.11 28.62 11.16
CA ASN A 466 -6.90 28.64 11.99
C ASN A 466 -5.66 28.68 11.09
N MET A 467 -4.89 29.76 11.21
CA MET A 467 -3.65 30.01 10.46
C MET A 467 -2.39 29.95 11.33
N ASP A 468 -2.50 29.54 12.60
CA ASP A 468 -1.43 29.60 13.62
C ASP A 468 -0.15 28.88 13.14
N LYS A 469 -0.32 27.79 12.38
CA LYS A 469 0.78 27.00 11.82
C LYS A 469 1.64 27.79 10.82
N TYR A 470 1.07 28.77 10.12
CA TYR A 470 1.71 29.49 9.01
C TYR A 470 2.15 30.91 9.38
N GLU A 471 1.95 31.34 10.63
CA GLU A 471 2.31 32.69 11.08
C GLU A 471 3.80 33.00 10.88
N SER A 472 4.69 32.01 10.98
CA SER A 472 6.13 32.20 10.72
C SER A 472 6.45 32.61 9.28
N LEU A 473 5.59 32.25 8.30
CA LEU A 473 5.78 32.63 6.89
C LEU A 473 5.55 34.13 6.68
N LYS A 474 4.76 34.80 7.54
CA LYS A 474 4.51 36.26 7.46
C LYS A 474 5.76 37.09 7.78
N THR A 475 6.78 36.48 8.39
CA THR A 475 8.06 37.11 8.73
C THR A 475 9.26 36.50 8.00
N THR A 476 9.05 35.47 7.17
CA THR A 476 10.12 34.80 6.42
C THR A 476 10.29 35.43 5.05
N LEU A 477 11.47 35.99 4.77
CA LEU A 477 11.77 36.56 3.45
C LEU A 477 11.77 35.47 2.38
N SER A 478 11.25 35.80 1.20
CA SER A 478 11.12 34.84 0.10
C SER A 478 12.47 34.35 -0.41
N ASP A 479 13.47 35.24 -0.41
CA ASP A 479 14.86 34.91 -0.79
C ASP A 479 15.60 34.06 0.27
N ASP A 480 15.11 34.02 1.52
CA ASP A 480 15.73 33.30 2.64
C ASP A 480 15.18 31.87 2.83
N MET A 481 14.35 31.38 1.90
CA MET A 481 13.77 30.03 1.97
C MET A 481 14.84 28.92 1.80
N VAL A 482 15.46 28.47 2.91
CA VAL A 482 16.34 27.29 2.94
C VAL A 482 15.73 26.14 3.75
N ILE A 483 15.34 25.07 3.05
CA ILE A 483 14.91 23.73 3.50
C ILE A 483 13.72 23.68 4.50
N GLU A 484 13.79 24.30 5.70
CA GLU A 484 12.66 24.29 6.65
C GLU A 484 11.49 25.23 6.26
N PRO A 485 11.72 26.52 5.94
CA PRO A 485 10.66 27.40 5.41
C PRO A 485 10.09 26.95 4.07
N THR A 486 10.82 26.15 3.27
CA THR A 486 10.31 25.62 1.99
C THR A 486 9.20 24.60 2.20
N GLU A 487 9.34 23.68 3.16
CA GLU A 487 8.34 22.64 3.42
C GLU A 487 7.03 23.22 3.96
N LEU A 488 7.12 24.16 4.90
CA LEU A 488 5.96 24.86 5.44
C LEU A 488 5.25 25.71 4.37
N TYR A 489 6.04 26.32 3.47
CA TYR A 489 5.52 27.10 2.35
C TYR A 489 4.85 26.23 1.28
N GLU A 490 5.40 25.06 0.94
CA GLU A 490 4.78 24.11 0.02
C GLU A 490 3.43 23.59 0.55
N GLU A 491 3.34 23.27 1.85
CA GLU A 491 2.07 22.90 2.48
C GLU A 491 1.07 24.07 2.45
N TYR A 492 1.54 25.28 2.75
CA TYR A 492 0.74 26.50 2.71
C TYR A 492 0.16 26.73 1.31
N ILE A 493 0.98 26.68 0.24
CA ILE A 493 0.52 26.80 -1.14
C ILE A 493 -0.46 25.67 -1.49
N ALA A 494 -0.15 24.42 -1.14
CA ALA A 494 -1.01 23.28 -1.46
C ALA A 494 -2.41 23.41 -0.84
N LYS A 495 -2.50 23.99 0.36
CA LYS A 495 -3.76 24.17 1.10
C LYS A 495 -4.51 25.45 0.73
N TYR A 496 -3.81 26.56 0.54
CA TYR A 496 -4.41 27.90 0.39
C TYR A 496 -4.26 28.52 -0.99
N GLY A 497 -3.45 27.94 -1.87
CA GLY A 497 -3.17 28.49 -3.20
C GLY A 497 -4.40 28.62 -4.09
N SER A 498 -5.38 27.70 -4.00
CA SER A 498 -6.67 27.87 -4.68
C SER A 498 -7.66 28.68 -3.84
N LYS A 499 -7.63 28.55 -2.51
CA LYS A 499 -8.53 29.26 -1.59
C LYS A 499 -8.35 30.78 -1.61
N ILE A 500 -7.15 31.29 -1.89
CA ILE A 500 -6.90 32.74 -2.01
C ILE A 500 -7.70 33.38 -3.16
N SER A 501 -8.03 32.59 -4.19
CA SER A 501 -8.82 33.04 -5.33
C SER A 501 -10.32 32.76 -5.14
N GLN A 502 -10.73 32.03 -4.09
CA GLN A 502 -12.12 31.64 -3.87
C GLN A 502 -12.92 32.74 -3.15
N VAL A 503 -14.10 33.04 -3.69
CA VAL A 503 -15.09 33.92 -3.06
C VAL A 503 -16.45 33.22 -3.05
N ILE A 504 -17.16 33.28 -1.94
CA ILE A 504 -18.48 32.65 -1.80
C ILE A 504 -19.57 33.69 -2.07
N VAL A 505 -20.58 33.30 -2.85
CA VAL A 505 -21.69 34.16 -3.30
C VAL A 505 -23.05 33.51 -3.06
N THR A 506 -24.11 34.31 -3.21
CA THR A 506 -25.50 33.86 -3.12
C THR A 506 -25.95 33.06 -4.36
N ASN A 507 -26.96 32.22 -4.17
CA ASN A 507 -27.65 31.55 -5.28
C ASN A 507 -28.17 32.59 -6.30
N ASN A 508 -27.91 32.37 -7.59
CA ASN A 508 -28.26 33.27 -8.71
C ASN A 508 -27.47 34.60 -8.74
N PHE A 509 -26.36 34.71 -8.00
CA PHE A 509 -25.44 35.86 -8.08
C PHE A 509 -25.16 36.27 -9.53
N PHE A 510 -24.85 35.32 -10.41
CA PHE A 510 -24.54 35.56 -11.81
C PHE A 510 -25.72 35.94 -12.70
N ASP A 511 -26.94 35.56 -12.33
CA ASP A 511 -28.12 35.91 -13.14
C ASP A 511 -28.52 37.38 -12.90
N ASN A 512 -28.09 37.94 -11.76
CA ASN A 512 -28.40 39.31 -11.35
C ASN A 512 -27.19 40.27 -11.41
N LEU A 513 -25.96 39.75 -11.42
CA LEU A 513 -24.76 40.56 -11.61
C LEU A 513 -24.73 41.05 -13.06
N ALA A 514 -24.95 42.35 -13.25
CA ALA A 514 -24.93 43.00 -14.57
C ALA A 514 -23.50 43.11 -15.12
N LEU A 515 -22.89 41.96 -15.45
CA LEU A 515 -21.63 41.87 -16.18
C LEU A 515 -21.89 42.20 -17.64
N LYS A 516 -21.23 43.24 -18.17
CA LYS A 516 -21.29 43.59 -19.59
C LYS A 516 -20.10 42.92 -20.27
N PRO A 517 -20.27 42.25 -21.42
CA PRO A 517 -19.16 41.64 -22.15
C PRO A 517 -18.02 42.63 -22.29
N ASN A 518 -16.85 42.30 -21.75
CA ASN A 518 -15.67 43.12 -21.96
C ASN A 518 -15.23 42.81 -23.39
N ASN A 519 -15.35 43.78 -24.29
CA ASN A 519 -15.09 43.60 -25.72
C ASN A 519 -13.59 43.43 -26.04
N VAL A 520 -12.84 42.85 -25.11
CA VAL A 520 -11.39 42.75 -25.06
C VAL A 520 -10.98 41.29 -25.30
N MET A 521 -10.08 41.07 -26.24
CA MET A 521 -9.52 39.76 -26.56
C MET A 521 -8.58 39.29 -25.44
N PRO A 522 -8.66 38.02 -25.02
CA PRO A 522 -7.89 37.54 -23.89
C PRO A 522 -6.48 37.10 -24.34
N ILE A 523 -5.46 37.82 -23.87
CA ILE A 523 -4.07 37.63 -24.30
C ILE A 523 -3.43 36.36 -23.72
N ASP A 524 -3.98 35.86 -22.61
CA ASP A 524 -3.51 34.64 -21.95
C ASP A 524 -3.69 33.40 -22.84
N PHE A 525 -4.67 33.41 -23.75
CA PHE A 525 -4.95 32.28 -24.66
C PHE A 525 -4.41 32.45 -26.07
N TYR A 526 -4.19 33.69 -26.48
CA TYR A 526 -3.79 33.99 -27.84
C TYR A 526 -2.62 34.96 -27.82
N LYS A 527 -1.48 34.52 -28.37
CA LYS A 527 -0.35 35.40 -28.60
C LYS A 527 -0.61 36.19 -29.87
N LEU A 528 -0.94 37.47 -29.69
CA LEU A 528 -1.05 38.42 -30.78
C LEU A 528 0.35 38.91 -31.18
N SER A 529 0.62 38.89 -32.47
CA SER A 529 1.76 39.61 -33.02
C SER A 529 1.29 40.54 -34.13
N TYR A 530 1.91 41.69 -34.18
CA TYR A 530 1.55 42.76 -35.08
C TYR A 530 2.68 42.96 -36.07
N VAL A 531 2.35 43.05 -37.35
CA VAL A 531 3.32 43.29 -38.43
C VAL A 531 3.07 44.66 -39.02
N PHE A 532 4.04 45.57 -38.88
CA PHE A 532 3.99 46.92 -39.44
C PHE A 532 5.23 47.18 -40.29
N GLY A 533 5.04 47.32 -41.60
CA GLY A 533 6.15 47.32 -42.55
C GLY A 533 6.88 45.98 -42.55
N GLU A 534 8.21 45.99 -42.32
CA GLU A 534 9.04 44.77 -42.21
C GLU A 534 9.17 44.25 -40.76
N LYS A 535 8.53 44.92 -39.80
CA LYS A 535 8.70 44.62 -38.37
C LYS A 535 7.55 43.82 -37.82
N GLN A 536 7.87 42.81 -37.01
CA GLN A 536 6.92 42.06 -36.19
C GLN A 536 7.20 42.33 -34.71
N PHE A 537 6.16 42.65 -33.94
CA PHE A 537 6.25 42.91 -32.50
C PHE A 537 5.06 42.30 -31.75
N TYR A 538 5.18 42.22 -30.43
CA TYR A 538 4.22 41.55 -29.54
C TYR A 538 3.79 42.55 -28.48
N PRO A 539 2.64 43.24 -28.65
CA PRO A 539 2.25 44.27 -27.69
C PRO A 539 1.92 43.66 -26.33
N MET A 540 2.24 44.41 -25.27
CA MET A 540 1.94 44.02 -23.89
C MET A 540 0.48 44.23 -23.49
N THR A 541 -0.39 44.74 -24.37
CA THR A 541 -1.75 45.17 -24.02
C THR A 541 -2.82 44.51 -24.88
N ASN A 542 -4.01 44.43 -24.30
CA ASN A 542 -5.13 43.73 -24.92
C ASN A 542 -5.71 44.52 -26.11
N THR A 543 -6.33 43.76 -27.00
CA THR A 543 -7.05 44.25 -28.18
C THR A 543 -8.55 44.28 -27.89
N ALA A 544 -9.27 45.31 -28.31
CA ALA A 544 -10.71 45.45 -28.07
C ALA A 544 -11.52 45.74 -29.34
N THR A 545 -12.83 45.51 -29.31
CA THR A 545 -13.77 46.06 -30.31
C THR A 545 -14.42 47.33 -29.81
N ILE A 546 -14.73 48.26 -30.71
CA ILE A 546 -15.40 49.52 -30.34
C ILE A 546 -16.87 49.28 -29.94
N ASP A 547 -17.25 49.72 -28.75
CA ASP A 547 -18.60 49.58 -28.18
C ASP A 547 -19.16 50.87 -27.57
N LYS A 548 -18.36 51.92 -27.58
CA LYS A 548 -18.67 53.27 -27.10
C LYS A 548 -18.07 54.31 -28.06
N LYS A 549 -18.46 55.56 -27.89
CA LYS A 549 -17.82 56.69 -28.58
C LYS A 549 -16.41 56.88 -28.06
N ILE A 550 -15.44 56.94 -28.97
CA ILE A 550 -14.02 57.12 -28.67
C ILE A 550 -13.50 58.34 -29.44
N LYS A 551 -12.70 59.17 -28.76
CA LYS A 551 -11.99 60.28 -29.39
C LYS A 551 -10.67 59.80 -29.95
N ILE A 552 -10.46 60.03 -31.24
CA ILE A 552 -9.22 59.66 -31.93
C ILE A 552 -8.61 60.88 -32.62
N TYR A 553 -7.28 60.90 -32.69
CA TYR A 553 -6.55 61.76 -33.61
C TYR A 553 -6.44 61.06 -34.96
N ASN A 554 -7.06 61.62 -36.00
CA ASN A 554 -7.09 61.04 -37.35
C ASN A 554 -5.94 61.54 -38.26
N GLY A 555 -4.86 62.07 -37.68
CA GLY A 555 -3.73 62.64 -38.40
C GLY A 555 -3.86 64.14 -38.71
N ASN A 556 -5.06 64.73 -38.63
CA ASN A 556 -5.24 66.18 -38.81
C ASN A 556 -5.96 66.83 -37.63
N LYS A 557 -7.01 66.20 -37.10
CA LYS A 557 -7.82 66.72 -36.00
C LYS A 557 -8.31 65.60 -35.10
N ILE A 558 -8.82 65.97 -33.93
CA ILE A 558 -9.54 65.04 -33.07
C ILE A 558 -10.95 64.87 -33.63
N VAL A 559 -11.37 63.62 -33.81
CA VAL A 559 -12.73 63.25 -34.19
C VAL A 559 -13.26 62.22 -33.21
N GLU A 560 -14.58 62.19 -33.04
CA GLU A 560 -15.26 61.18 -32.22
C GLU A 560 -15.90 60.16 -33.17
N ILE A 561 -15.65 58.88 -32.91
CA ILE A 561 -16.19 57.77 -33.70
C ILE A 561 -16.84 56.74 -32.78
N ASP A 562 -17.88 56.07 -33.28
CA ASP A 562 -18.64 55.03 -32.56
C ASP A 562 -18.62 53.66 -33.25
N SER A 563 -17.99 53.57 -34.42
CA SER A 563 -17.92 52.35 -35.24
C SER A 563 -16.68 52.37 -36.14
N LEU A 564 -16.25 51.17 -36.56
CA LEU A 564 -15.10 50.94 -37.45
C LEU A 564 -15.53 50.00 -38.58
N GLN A 565 -15.00 50.20 -39.79
CA GLN A 565 -15.14 49.22 -40.88
C GLN A 565 -14.31 47.96 -40.59
N PRO A 566 -14.65 46.78 -41.18
CA PRO A 566 -14.01 45.50 -40.85
C PRO A 566 -12.48 45.47 -40.97
N ASN A 567 -11.90 46.32 -41.82
CA ASN A 567 -10.48 46.45 -42.09
C ASN A 567 -9.85 47.72 -41.46
N GLU A 568 -10.49 48.34 -40.47
CA GLU A 568 -9.96 49.53 -39.79
C GLU A 568 -9.50 49.21 -38.37
N VAL A 569 -8.45 49.91 -37.92
CA VAL A 569 -7.89 49.82 -36.57
C VAL A 569 -7.57 51.20 -36.00
N ILE A 570 -7.77 51.34 -34.70
CA ILE A 570 -7.30 52.49 -33.90
C ILE A 570 -6.15 52.00 -33.02
N LEU A 571 -5.03 52.72 -33.04
CA LEU A 571 -3.90 52.44 -32.16
C LEU A 571 -4.14 53.02 -30.76
N GLY A 572 -3.90 52.21 -29.73
CA GLY A 572 -3.87 52.66 -28.34
C GLY A 572 -2.57 53.39 -27.98
N ALA A 573 -2.56 54.04 -26.82
CA ALA A 573 -1.49 54.95 -26.39
C ALA A 573 -0.07 54.34 -26.38
N ASN A 574 0.00 53.03 -26.15
CA ASN A 574 1.20 52.24 -25.90
C ASN A 574 1.80 51.63 -27.18
N MET A 575 1.11 51.73 -28.33
CA MET A 575 1.60 51.16 -29.59
C MET A 575 2.74 51.92 -30.22
N LEU A 576 2.91 53.21 -29.90
CA LEU A 576 3.95 54.02 -30.53
C LEU A 576 5.36 53.55 -30.17
N ASP A 577 5.58 53.09 -28.94
CA ASP A 577 6.88 52.53 -28.57
C ASP A 577 7.14 51.18 -29.23
N GLU A 578 6.13 50.32 -29.29
CA GLU A 578 6.23 49.02 -29.95
C GLU A 578 6.54 49.15 -31.44
N LEU A 579 5.87 50.09 -32.12
CA LEU A 579 6.10 50.36 -33.55
C LEU A 579 7.51 50.91 -33.85
N PHE A 580 8.12 51.62 -32.89
CA PHE A 580 9.36 52.36 -33.09
C PHE A 580 10.50 52.00 -32.12
N ASP A 581 10.49 50.80 -31.53
CA ASP A 581 11.51 50.26 -30.61
C ASP A 581 11.84 51.20 -29.43
N GLY A 582 10.81 51.76 -28.78
CA GLY A 582 10.98 52.66 -27.63
C GLY A 582 11.55 54.05 -27.97
N LYS A 583 11.75 54.36 -29.26
CA LYS A 583 12.26 55.68 -29.69
C LYS A 583 11.29 56.81 -29.41
N TYR A 584 9.99 56.53 -29.41
CA TYR A 584 8.96 57.52 -29.11
C TYR A 584 9.09 58.02 -27.66
N SER A 585 9.01 57.12 -26.68
CA SER A 585 9.15 57.47 -25.26
C SER A 585 10.51 58.06 -24.94
N LYS A 586 11.59 57.58 -25.57
CA LYS A 586 12.91 58.19 -25.40
C LYS A 586 12.94 59.67 -25.82
N GLN A 587 12.43 59.98 -27.01
CA GLN A 587 12.41 61.37 -27.52
C GLN A 587 11.43 62.25 -26.75
N LEU A 588 10.28 61.70 -26.35
CA LEU A 588 9.33 62.40 -25.49
C LEU A 588 9.95 62.73 -24.13
N LEU A 589 10.65 61.77 -23.51
CA LEU A 589 11.31 61.96 -22.23
C LEU A 589 12.42 63.01 -22.33
N GLU A 590 13.24 62.97 -23.38
CA GLU A 590 14.26 63.99 -23.66
C GLU A 590 13.62 65.39 -23.78
N LEU A 591 12.49 65.52 -24.49
CA LEU A 591 11.75 66.78 -24.61
C LEU A 591 11.17 67.24 -23.27
N LEU A 592 10.54 66.35 -22.50
CA LEU A 592 9.95 66.68 -21.21
C LEU A 592 11.03 67.10 -20.19
N GLN A 593 12.18 66.41 -20.20
CA GLN A 593 13.33 66.79 -19.38
C GLN A 593 13.86 68.17 -19.78
N GLN A 594 14.01 68.44 -21.08
CA GLN A 594 14.42 69.75 -21.56
C GLN A 594 13.45 70.85 -21.10
N LYS A 595 12.14 70.65 -21.27
CA LYS A 595 11.12 71.61 -20.84
C LYS A 595 11.11 71.82 -19.33
N ARG A 596 11.35 70.76 -18.56
CA ARG A 596 11.48 70.83 -17.10
C ARG A 596 12.72 71.62 -16.68
N SER A 597 13.87 71.36 -17.30
CA SER A 597 15.10 72.11 -17.04
C SER A 597 14.97 73.59 -17.43
N ASP A 598 14.32 73.91 -18.54
CA ASP A 598 14.04 75.30 -18.95
C ASP A 598 13.13 76.02 -17.94
N TYR A 599 12.12 75.32 -17.40
CA TYR A 599 11.23 75.85 -16.37
C TYR A 599 11.96 76.07 -15.04
N GLU A 600 12.72 75.07 -14.57
CA GLU A 600 13.53 75.16 -13.36
C GLU A 600 14.57 76.29 -13.44
N TYR A 601 15.17 76.50 -14.62
CA TYR A 601 16.08 77.60 -14.86
C TYR A 601 15.39 78.97 -14.77
N GLN A 602 14.17 79.11 -15.31
CA GLN A 602 13.36 80.33 -15.16
C GLN A 602 12.97 80.60 -13.70
N VAL A 603 12.56 79.56 -12.97
CA VAL A 603 12.27 79.65 -11.53
C VAL A 603 13.50 80.12 -10.77
N LYS A 604 14.66 79.53 -11.04
CA LYS A 604 15.92 79.89 -10.40
C LYS A 604 16.31 81.34 -10.65
N ILE A 605 16.26 81.81 -11.90
CA ILE A 605 16.56 83.22 -12.24
C ILE A 605 15.60 84.17 -11.52
N ARG A 606 14.29 83.86 -11.52
CA ARG A 606 13.30 84.69 -10.85
C ARG A 606 13.58 84.78 -9.35
N ASP A 607 13.81 83.64 -8.70
CA ASP A 607 14.03 83.57 -7.25
C ASP A 607 15.35 84.24 -6.85
N GLU A 608 16.41 84.16 -7.67
CA GLU A 608 17.66 84.92 -7.49
C GLU A 608 17.42 86.44 -7.61
N LYS A 609 16.62 86.88 -8.60
CA LYS A 609 16.28 88.29 -8.78
C LYS A 609 15.37 88.81 -7.67
N ILE A 610 14.42 88.00 -7.17
CA ILE A 610 13.61 88.33 -5.98
C ILE A 610 14.51 88.54 -4.76
N LYS A 611 15.44 87.60 -4.49
CA LYS A 611 16.39 87.75 -3.36
C LYS A 611 17.27 88.98 -3.48
N GLN A 612 17.69 89.34 -4.69
CA GLN A 612 18.46 90.56 -4.93
C GLN A 612 17.61 91.82 -4.65
N ILE A 613 16.37 91.85 -5.13
CA ILE A 613 15.42 92.94 -4.89
C ILE A 613 15.13 93.07 -3.39
N GLU A 614 14.85 91.97 -2.69
CA GLU A 614 14.63 91.95 -1.24
C GLU A 614 15.81 92.55 -0.48
N LYS A 615 17.04 92.17 -0.84
CA LYS A 615 18.26 92.69 -0.22
C LYS A 615 18.49 94.19 -0.48
N GLU A 616 18.17 94.68 -1.68
CA GLU A 616 18.28 96.11 -1.99
C GLU A 616 17.18 96.93 -1.32
N LEU A 617 15.95 96.40 -1.21
CA LEU A 617 14.86 97.02 -0.45
C LEU A 617 15.14 97.09 1.06
N GLU A 618 15.81 96.08 1.64
CA GLU A 618 16.22 96.09 3.06
C GLU A 618 17.22 97.23 3.38
N SER A 619 18.05 97.60 2.41
CA SER A 619 19.07 98.65 2.58
C SER A 619 18.64 100.03 2.07
N ASN A 620 17.66 100.08 1.15
CA ASN A 620 17.05 101.30 0.64
C ASN A 620 15.54 101.09 0.37
N PRO A 621 14.65 101.54 1.27
CA PRO A 621 13.21 101.33 1.14
C PRO A 621 12.57 101.96 -0.11
N ASP A 622 13.21 102.99 -0.69
CA ASP A 622 12.74 103.69 -1.89
C ASP A 622 13.34 103.12 -3.19
N TYR A 623 13.94 101.91 -3.15
CA TYR A 623 14.54 101.27 -4.31
C TYR A 623 13.50 100.92 -5.38
N ILE A 624 13.65 101.53 -6.56
CA ILE A 624 12.81 101.26 -7.73
C ILE A 624 13.40 100.05 -8.47
N TYR A 625 12.67 98.94 -8.47
CA TYR A 625 13.08 97.70 -9.13
C TYR A 625 12.21 97.36 -10.34
N GLU A 626 12.77 96.57 -11.25
CA GLU A 626 12.00 95.91 -12.29
C GLU A 626 11.38 94.62 -11.76
N TYR A 627 10.10 94.39 -12.09
CA TYR A 627 9.42 93.17 -11.71
C TYR A 627 10.19 91.92 -12.16
N PRO A 628 10.24 90.85 -11.33
CA PRO A 628 10.83 89.58 -11.72
C PRO A 628 10.16 89.05 -12.99
N PRO A 629 10.91 88.35 -13.87
CA PRO A 629 10.35 87.81 -15.10
C PRO A 629 9.18 86.86 -14.79
N GLU A 630 8.07 87.01 -15.51
CA GLU A 630 6.93 86.10 -15.43
C GLU A 630 7.36 84.69 -15.89
N ILE A 631 7.04 83.69 -15.07
CA ILE A 631 7.29 82.29 -15.43
C ILE A 631 6.13 81.81 -16.26
N LYS A 632 6.43 81.32 -17.46
CA LYS A 632 5.44 80.59 -18.26
C LYS A 632 5.33 79.18 -17.70
N GLU A 633 4.21 78.90 -17.05
CA GLU A 633 3.87 77.56 -16.60
C GLU A 633 3.84 76.60 -17.79
N VAL A 634 4.50 75.45 -17.64
CA VAL A 634 4.56 74.43 -18.69
C VAL A 634 3.45 73.42 -18.43
N ASP A 635 2.46 73.41 -19.32
CA ASP A 635 1.46 72.34 -19.37
C ASP A 635 2.09 71.08 -20.00
N PHE A 636 2.63 70.20 -19.15
CA PHE A 636 3.33 69.00 -19.59
C PHE A 636 2.42 68.00 -20.32
N ASP A 637 1.13 67.97 -19.98
CA ASP A 637 0.14 67.12 -20.67
C ASP A 637 -0.09 67.61 -22.09
N LYS A 638 -0.20 68.93 -22.27
CA LYS A 638 -0.27 69.54 -23.60
C LYS A 638 1.01 69.33 -24.41
N VAL A 639 2.19 69.47 -23.79
CA VAL A 639 3.48 69.20 -24.46
C VAL A 639 3.57 67.76 -24.93
N LYS A 640 3.17 66.80 -24.08
CA LYS A 640 3.11 65.38 -24.43
C LYS A 640 2.19 65.17 -25.62
N LYS A 641 0.96 65.67 -25.54
CA LYS A 641 -0.07 65.55 -26.59
C LYS A 641 0.37 66.12 -27.93
N ASP A 642 0.89 67.36 -27.93
CA ASP A 642 1.37 68.02 -29.14
C ASP A 642 2.53 67.25 -29.78
N PHE A 643 3.46 66.72 -28.96
CA PHE A 643 4.54 65.87 -29.43
C PHE A 643 4.01 64.57 -30.03
N THR A 644 3.08 63.88 -29.37
CA THR A 644 2.47 62.64 -29.85
C THR A 644 1.83 62.83 -31.22
N TYR A 645 0.98 63.86 -31.37
CA TYR A 645 0.27 64.11 -32.62
C TYR A 645 1.23 64.48 -33.76
N LYS A 646 2.23 65.31 -33.46
CA LYS A 646 3.28 65.62 -34.41
C LYS A 646 4.08 64.37 -34.80
N TYR A 647 4.42 63.52 -33.85
CA TYR A 647 5.16 62.28 -34.11
C TYR A 647 4.37 61.34 -35.03
N ILE A 648 3.07 61.18 -34.79
CA ILE A 648 2.14 60.40 -35.63
C ILE A 648 2.07 60.96 -37.05
N TYR A 649 1.97 62.29 -37.17
CA TYR A 649 1.93 62.99 -38.45
C TYR A 649 3.24 62.84 -39.23
N ASP A 650 4.38 63.13 -38.60
CA ASP A 650 5.72 63.08 -39.21
C ASP A 650 6.08 61.66 -39.68
N LYS A 651 5.62 60.63 -38.95
CA LYS A 651 5.81 59.21 -39.32
C LYS A 651 4.77 58.69 -40.31
N GLN A 652 3.78 59.50 -40.68
CA GLN A 652 2.66 59.15 -41.57
C GLN A 652 2.02 57.83 -41.15
N ILE A 653 1.68 57.69 -39.87
CA ILE A 653 1.16 56.42 -39.31
C ILE A 653 -0.29 56.19 -39.78
N ILE A 654 -1.10 57.25 -39.79
CA ILE A 654 -2.49 57.18 -40.23
C ILE A 654 -2.55 56.91 -41.74
N GLY A 655 -3.39 55.95 -42.14
CA GLY A 655 -3.52 55.46 -43.51
C GLY A 655 -2.56 54.33 -43.88
N LYS A 656 -1.62 53.97 -42.99
CA LYS A 656 -0.78 52.78 -43.17
C LYS A 656 -1.50 51.51 -42.74
N THR A 657 -1.01 50.40 -43.27
CA THR A 657 -1.53 49.08 -43.02
C THR A 657 -0.73 48.37 -41.92
N ILE A 658 -1.44 47.67 -41.04
CA ILE A 658 -0.89 46.77 -40.02
C ILE A 658 -1.57 45.41 -40.14
N SER A 659 -0.77 44.34 -40.15
CA SER A 659 -1.29 42.97 -40.15
C SER A 659 -1.27 42.43 -38.72
N VAL A 660 -2.18 41.51 -38.41
CA VAL A 660 -2.25 40.87 -37.09
C VAL A 660 -2.21 39.37 -37.26
N GLU A 661 -1.31 38.70 -36.54
CA GLU A 661 -1.24 37.25 -36.47
C GLU A 661 -1.72 36.78 -35.10
N VAL A 662 -2.67 35.84 -35.12
CA VAL A 662 -3.19 35.21 -33.91
C VAL A 662 -2.59 33.81 -33.80
N ASN A 663 -1.84 33.60 -32.73
CA ASN A 663 -1.34 32.27 -32.36
C ASN A 663 -2.12 31.74 -31.16
N ASP A 664 -2.79 30.61 -31.33
CA ASP A 664 -3.40 29.87 -30.22
C ASP A 664 -2.28 29.28 -29.36
N LEU A 665 -2.18 29.75 -28.11
CA LEU A 665 -1.14 29.31 -27.16
C LEU A 665 -1.45 27.94 -26.53
N PHE A 666 -2.69 27.45 -26.64
CA PHE A 666 -3.18 26.26 -25.93
C PHE A 666 -3.36 25.03 -26.81
N LEU A 667 -3.54 25.19 -28.13
CA LEU A 667 -3.53 24.06 -29.06
C LEU A 667 -2.09 23.65 -29.44
N ARG A 668 -1.35 23.05 -28.49
CA ARG A 668 -0.13 22.28 -28.79
C ARG A 668 -0.44 20.87 -29.31
N THR A 669 -1.45 20.74 -30.18
CA THR A 669 -1.39 19.69 -31.20
C THR A 669 -0.25 20.02 -32.15
N GLN A 670 0.41 19.03 -32.75
CA GLN A 670 1.59 19.23 -33.61
C GLN A 670 1.40 20.18 -34.81
N GLU A 671 0.21 20.73 -35.03
CA GLU A 671 -0.07 21.84 -35.93
C GLU A 671 -0.46 23.08 -35.12
N GLN A 672 0.51 23.95 -34.79
CA GLN A 672 0.20 25.34 -34.46
C GLN A 672 -0.48 25.98 -35.67
N LYS A 673 -1.79 26.22 -35.58
CA LYS A 673 -2.51 26.99 -36.60
C LYS A 673 -2.32 28.48 -36.35
N THR A 674 -1.18 29.02 -36.76
CA THR A 674 -1.02 30.47 -36.91
C THR A 674 -1.98 30.93 -37.99
N LYS A 675 -2.94 31.79 -37.64
CA LYS A 675 -3.80 32.43 -38.62
C LYS A 675 -3.39 33.89 -38.77
N ARG A 676 -2.91 34.22 -39.96
CA ARG A 676 -2.53 35.57 -40.35
C ARG A 676 -3.73 36.28 -40.94
N TYR A 677 -3.96 37.50 -40.46
CA TYR A 677 -4.97 38.40 -41.00
C TYR A 677 -4.28 39.59 -41.63
N ASP A 678 -4.39 39.66 -42.94
CA ASP A 678 -3.76 40.72 -43.72
C ASP A 678 -4.66 41.95 -43.76
N ASP A 679 -4.02 43.08 -43.50
CA ASP A 679 -4.39 44.44 -43.88
C ASP A 679 -5.49 45.20 -43.11
N PHE A 680 -5.21 45.58 -41.85
CA PHE A 680 -5.95 46.64 -41.16
C PHE A 680 -5.35 48.02 -41.47
N THR A 681 -6.18 48.96 -41.89
CA THR A 681 -5.81 50.36 -42.10
C THR A 681 -5.90 51.12 -40.77
N ILE A 682 -4.82 51.77 -40.38
CA ILE A 682 -4.77 52.61 -39.18
C ILE A 682 -5.51 53.92 -39.48
N ILE A 683 -6.68 54.13 -38.88
CA ILE A 683 -7.48 55.34 -39.13
C ILE A 683 -7.34 56.41 -38.04
N GLY A 684 -6.78 56.03 -36.89
CA GLY A 684 -6.62 56.96 -35.78
C GLY A 684 -5.79 56.43 -34.63
N TYR A 685 -5.51 57.32 -33.68
CA TYR A 685 -4.80 57.05 -32.44
C TYR A 685 -5.60 57.60 -31.25
N SER A 686 -5.74 56.82 -30.18
CA SER A 686 -6.43 57.20 -28.93
C SER A 686 -5.44 57.31 -27.77
N GLU A 687 -5.40 58.48 -27.12
CA GLU A 687 -4.60 58.71 -25.90
C GLU A 687 -5.33 58.27 -24.63
N GLU A 688 -6.66 58.19 -24.67
CA GLU A 688 -7.51 57.91 -23.51
C GLU A 688 -7.59 56.41 -23.20
N GLU A 689 -7.08 55.54 -24.09
CA GLU A 689 -7.29 54.09 -24.02
C GLU A 689 -6.00 53.29 -24.21
N ILE A 690 -5.86 52.23 -23.41
CA ILE A 690 -4.70 51.33 -23.40
C ILE A 690 -4.85 50.23 -24.48
N HIS A 691 -6.08 50.03 -24.97
CA HIS A 691 -6.41 48.99 -25.94
C HIS A 691 -6.30 49.46 -27.39
N ASN A 692 -5.96 48.52 -28.27
CA ASN A 692 -6.12 48.71 -29.72
C ASN A 692 -7.56 48.38 -30.09
N TYR A 693 -8.23 49.23 -30.86
CA TYR A 693 -9.63 48.98 -31.24
C TYR A 693 -9.78 48.53 -32.67
N TYR A 694 -10.69 47.58 -32.86
CA TYR A 694 -11.07 47.01 -34.14
C TYR A 694 -12.59 47.04 -34.31
N SER A 695 -13.05 46.81 -35.54
CA SER A 695 -14.48 46.68 -35.82
C SER A 695 -15.11 45.51 -35.07
N LYS A 696 -16.37 45.69 -34.67
CA LYS A 696 -17.19 44.67 -34.01
C LYS A 696 -17.39 43.41 -34.86
N ASP A 697 -17.48 43.58 -36.19
CA ASP A 697 -17.56 42.48 -37.16
C ASP A 697 -16.17 41.97 -37.59
N SER A 698 -15.11 42.34 -36.86
CA SER A 698 -13.75 41.91 -37.18
C SER A 698 -13.56 40.42 -36.93
N VAL A 699 -12.56 39.91 -37.64
CA VAL A 699 -11.80 38.67 -37.46
C VAL A 699 -11.78 38.08 -36.04
N PHE A 700 -11.65 38.93 -35.01
CA PHE A 700 -11.38 38.50 -33.64
C PHE A 700 -12.62 38.03 -32.89
N SER A 701 -13.82 38.33 -33.39
CA SER A 701 -15.10 37.86 -32.83
C SER A 701 -15.17 36.34 -32.63
N ASN A 702 -14.60 35.55 -33.54
CA ASN A 702 -14.55 34.08 -33.43
C ASN A 702 -13.54 33.58 -32.39
N TYR A 703 -12.64 34.44 -31.90
CA TYR A 703 -11.70 34.12 -30.82
C TYR A 703 -12.21 34.56 -29.46
N MET A 704 -13.33 35.28 -29.43
CA MET A 704 -14.05 35.57 -28.21
C MET A 704 -14.71 34.28 -27.72
N ARG A 705 -14.46 33.86 -26.48
CA ARG A 705 -15.00 32.60 -25.93
C ARG A 705 -16.37 32.81 -25.30
N GLU A 706 -17.22 31.79 -25.47
CA GLU A 706 -18.48 31.65 -24.74
C GLU A 706 -18.24 31.38 -23.25
N LYS A 707 -19.27 31.65 -22.44
CA LYS A 707 -19.32 31.36 -20.99
C LYS A 707 -18.79 29.97 -20.69
N SER A 708 -17.98 29.86 -19.64
CA SER A 708 -17.36 28.61 -19.27
C SER A 708 -17.54 28.27 -17.80
N GLU A 709 -17.67 26.97 -17.50
CA GLU A 709 -18.03 26.47 -16.18
C GLU A 709 -16.90 25.62 -15.59
N THR A 710 -16.72 25.71 -14.26
CA THR A 710 -15.80 24.88 -13.48
C THR A 710 -16.61 23.98 -12.56
N ILE A 711 -16.22 22.71 -12.45
CA ILE A 711 -16.96 21.75 -11.63
C ILE A 711 -16.17 21.50 -10.34
N SER A 712 -16.60 22.18 -9.28
CA SER A 712 -16.19 21.87 -7.91
C SER A 712 -17.25 20.96 -7.28
N ILE A 713 -16.80 19.93 -6.58
CA ILE A 713 -17.64 19.00 -5.83
C ILE A 713 -17.40 19.28 -4.35
N TYR A 714 -18.48 19.53 -3.62
CA TYR A 714 -18.48 19.70 -2.18
C TYR A 714 -19.27 18.56 -1.57
N PHE A 715 -18.73 17.94 -0.52
CA PHE A 715 -19.39 16.84 0.16
C PHE A 715 -19.59 17.16 1.64
N GLU A 716 -20.78 16.84 2.15
CA GLU A 716 -21.18 17.16 3.53
C GLU A 716 -20.88 16.00 4.49
N GLU A 717 -20.80 14.77 3.99
CA GLU A 717 -20.68 13.57 4.81
C GLU A 717 -19.28 12.95 4.80
N GLN A 718 -18.92 12.35 5.94
CA GLN A 718 -17.71 11.55 6.13
C GLN A 718 -17.85 10.14 5.51
N ASP A 719 -18.60 9.99 4.42
CA ASP A 719 -18.79 8.69 3.77
C ASP A 719 -17.60 8.36 2.85
N GLN A 720 -16.68 7.57 3.39
CA GLN A 720 -15.54 7.04 2.67
C GLN A 720 -15.94 6.32 1.37
N GLN A 721 -17.07 5.60 1.33
CA GLN A 721 -17.47 4.84 0.14
C GLN A 721 -17.87 5.76 -1.01
N GLN A 722 -18.52 6.87 -0.69
CA GLN A 722 -18.91 7.89 -1.67
C GLN A 722 -17.68 8.56 -2.27
N LEU A 723 -16.69 8.93 -1.45
CA LEU A 723 -15.42 9.50 -1.91
C LEU A 723 -14.64 8.53 -2.79
N GLU A 724 -14.54 7.26 -2.39
CA GLU A 724 -13.91 6.22 -3.21
C GLU A 724 -14.60 6.04 -4.57
N LYS A 725 -15.94 6.15 -4.63
CA LYS A 725 -16.70 6.08 -5.88
C LYS A 725 -16.38 7.27 -6.79
N ILE A 726 -16.24 8.48 -6.24
CA ILE A 726 -15.86 9.68 -7.02
C ILE A 726 -14.45 9.51 -7.59
N PHE A 727 -13.48 9.09 -6.79
CA PHE A 727 -12.11 8.85 -7.27
C PHE A 727 -12.04 7.75 -8.34
N LYS A 728 -12.88 6.72 -8.25
CA LYS A 728 -12.96 5.67 -9.29
C LYS A 728 -13.59 6.17 -10.59
N GLU A 729 -14.60 7.03 -10.51
CA GLU A 729 -15.27 7.60 -11.67
C GLU A 729 -14.42 8.70 -12.34
N PHE A 730 -13.62 9.42 -11.53
CA PHE A 730 -12.75 10.52 -11.92
C PHE A 730 -11.32 10.30 -11.39
N PRO A 731 -10.57 9.31 -11.91
CA PRO A 731 -9.24 8.98 -11.40
C PRO A 731 -8.25 10.13 -11.54
N SER A 732 -7.18 10.14 -10.74
CA SER A 732 -6.16 11.18 -10.80
C SER A 732 -5.35 11.18 -12.11
N GLU A 733 -5.34 10.06 -12.82
CA GLU A 733 -4.62 9.85 -14.09
C GLU A 733 -5.52 9.15 -15.14
N ASP A 734 -5.13 9.25 -16.42
CA ASP A 734 -5.68 8.46 -17.54
C ASP A 734 -7.19 8.53 -17.82
N SER A 735 -7.83 9.66 -17.50
CA SER A 735 -9.22 9.95 -17.88
C SER A 735 -9.36 11.34 -18.55
N LYS A 736 -10.50 11.54 -19.24
CA LYS A 736 -10.91 12.87 -19.77
C LYS A 736 -11.17 13.86 -18.63
N TYR A 737 -11.66 13.36 -17.49
CA TYR A 737 -12.02 14.14 -16.31
C TYR A 737 -11.32 13.54 -15.09
N ILE A 738 -10.46 14.32 -14.44
CA ILE A 738 -9.66 13.89 -13.29
C ILE A 738 -10.13 14.60 -12.03
N SER A 739 -10.15 13.90 -10.89
CA SER A 739 -10.34 14.54 -9.59
C SER A 739 -9.03 15.19 -9.11
N ARG A 740 -9.12 16.37 -8.52
CA ARG A 740 -8.04 17.04 -7.80
C ARG A 740 -8.52 17.50 -6.44
N THR A 741 -7.60 17.48 -5.50
CA THR A 741 -7.78 17.96 -4.13
C THR A 741 -6.44 18.54 -3.67
N VAL A 742 -6.45 19.25 -2.54
CA VAL A 742 -5.24 19.76 -1.88
C VAL A 742 -4.17 18.68 -1.62
N TYR A 743 -4.56 17.39 -1.56
CA TYR A 743 -3.67 16.26 -1.32
C TYR A 743 -3.30 15.45 -2.58
N SER A 744 -3.82 15.81 -3.77
CA SER A 744 -3.60 14.99 -4.97
C SER A 744 -2.13 14.86 -5.35
N SER A 745 -1.32 15.92 -5.21
CA SER A 745 0.12 15.86 -5.47
C SER A 745 0.85 14.90 -4.51
N THR A 746 0.48 14.95 -3.23
CA THR A 746 0.98 14.01 -2.22
C THR A 746 0.59 12.58 -2.57
N MET A 747 -0.67 12.35 -2.98
CA MET A 747 -1.16 11.03 -3.37
C MET A 747 -0.46 10.48 -4.61
N ASP A 748 -0.19 11.32 -5.62
CA ASP A 748 0.60 10.94 -6.79
C ASP A 748 2.04 10.52 -6.38
N THR A 749 2.62 11.22 -5.41
CA THR A 749 3.95 10.89 -4.85
C THR A 749 3.90 9.57 -4.07
N VAL A 750 2.91 9.40 -3.19
CA VAL A 750 2.69 8.16 -2.44
C VAL A 750 2.50 6.98 -3.39
N LYS A 751 1.68 7.12 -4.43
CA LYS A 751 1.47 6.09 -5.47
C LYS A 751 2.79 5.69 -6.12
N LYS A 752 3.60 6.65 -6.60
CA LYS A 752 4.91 6.37 -7.22
C LYS A 752 5.87 5.63 -6.28
N VAL A 753 5.89 6.00 -4.99
CA VAL A 753 6.73 5.33 -3.99
C VAL A 753 6.20 3.92 -3.71
N VAL A 754 4.91 3.78 -3.49
CA VAL A 754 4.28 2.50 -3.16
C VAL A 754 4.37 1.52 -4.34
N ASP A 755 4.23 1.94 -5.59
CA ASP A 755 4.38 1.06 -6.76
C ASP A 755 5.79 0.46 -6.85
N LYS A 756 6.82 1.27 -6.58
CA LYS A 756 8.21 0.81 -6.51
C LYS A 756 8.43 -0.15 -5.33
N VAL A 757 7.89 0.19 -4.16
CA VAL A 757 8.01 -0.62 -2.94
C VAL A 757 7.23 -1.93 -3.07
N SER A 758 6.04 -1.92 -3.69
CA SER A 758 5.17 -3.08 -3.91
C SER A 758 5.85 -4.12 -4.80
N THR A 759 6.55 -3.67 -5.85
CA THR A 759 7.36 -4.55 -6.70
C THR A 759 8.43 -5.28 -5.87
N ILE A 760 9.18 -4.54 -5.04
CA ILE A 760 10.20 -5.11 -4.15
C ILE A 760 9.56 -6.03 -3.10
N ALA A 761 8.44 -5.62 -2.51
CA ALA A 761 7.66 -6.39 -1.54
C ALA A 761 7.22 -7.74 -2.11
N SER A 762 6.84 -7.81 -3.38
CA SER A 762 6.46 -9.07 -4.04
C SER A 762 7.60 -10.10 -4.02
N TYR A 763 8.84 -9.68 -4.29
CA TYR A 763 10.00 -10.56 -4.22
C TYR A 763 10.27 -11.02 -2.78
N PHE A 764 10.17 -10.12 -1.79
CA PHE A 764 10.33 -10.49 -0.39
C PHE A 764 9.22 -11.40 0.12
N ALA A 765 7.98 -11.26 -0.35
CA ALA A 765 6.88 -12.17 -0.04
C ALA A 765 7.20 -13.58 -0.58
N ILE A 766 7.58 -13.70 -1.85
CA ILE A 766 7.97 -14.98 -2.47
C ILE A 766 9.16 -15.60 -1.73
N PHE A 767 10.20 -14.80 -1.44
CA PHE A 767 11.36 -15.26 -0.69
C PHE A 767 10.98 -15.78 0.70
N SER A 768 10.14 -15.04 1.42
CA SER A 768 9.65 -15.44 2.75
C SER A 768 8.91 -16.77 2.69
N LEU A 769 8.07 -16.99 1.65
CA LEU A 769 7.36 -18.25 1.43
C LEU A 769 8.33 -19.41 1.17
N VAL A 770 9.31 -19.22 0.29
CA VAL A 770 10.34 -20.24 -0.01
C VAL A 770 11.14 -20.57 1.24
N PHE A 771 11.53 -19.56 2.01
CA PHE A 771 12.29 -19.73 3.23
C PHE A 771 11.46 -20.47 4.30
N SER A 772 10.15 -20.19 4.42
CA SER A 772 9.25 -20.98 5.26
C SER A 772 9.20 -22.46 4.85
N ILE A 773 9.16 -22.80 3.55
CA ILE A 773 9.21 -24.20 3.07
C ILE A 773 10.45 -24.90 3.61
N VAL A 774 11.61 -24.24 3.52
CA VAL A 774 12.89 -24.79 3.98
C VAL A 774 12.86 -25.03 5.50
N LEU A 775 12.37 -24.05 6.28
CA LEU A 775 12.26 -24.18 7.74
C LEU A 775 11.32 -25.32 8.15
N PHE A 776 10.15 -25.44 7.53
CA PHE A 776 9.20 -26.54 7.79
C PHE A 776 9.79 -27.90 7.41
N THR A 777 10.47 -27.99 6.25
CA THR A 777 11.12 -29.23 5.80
C THR A 777 12.26 -29.63 6.72
N PHE A 778 13.07 -28.67 7.17
CA PHE A 778 14.14 -28.92 8.15
C PHE A 778 13.58 -29.36 9.50
N PHE A 779 12.52 -28.71 9.98
CA PHE A 779 11.86 -29.09 11.22
C PHE A 779 11.30 -30.52 11.15
N THR A 780 10.50 -30.82 10.14
CA THR A 780 9.89 -32.14 9.95
C THR A 780 10.94 -33.23 9.83
N MET A 781 11.95 -33.03 8.99
CA MET A 781 13.04 -33.99 8.81
C MET A 781 13.78 -34.27 10.13
N THR A 782 14.07 -33.23 10.90
CA THR A 782 14.77 -33.41 12.17
C THR A 782 13.88 -33.99 13.28
N SER A 783 12.59 -33.66 13.33
CA SER A 783 11.63 -34.26 14.25
C SER A 783 11.50 -35.77 13.98
N VAL A 784 11.30 -36.12 12.71
CA VAL A 784 11.18 -37.51 12.26
C VAL A 784 12.45 -38.31 12.52
N ASN A 785 13.63 -37.77 12.19
CA ASN A 785 14.92 -38.43 12.47
C ASN A 785 15.15 -38.66 13.97
N SER A 786 14.78 -37.69 14.81
CA SER A 786 14.95 -37.81 16.27
C SER A 786 14.05 -38.87 16.92
N ASN A 787 13.00 -39.29 16.21
CA ASN A 787 12.05 -40.32 16.65
C ASN A 787 12.11 -41.58 15.77
N LYS A 788 13.17 -41.75 14.95
CA LYS A 788 13.36 -42.88 14.02
C LYS A 788 13.19 -44.24 14.73
N LYS A 789 13.88 -44.48 15.86
CA LYS A 789 13.75 -45.74 16.64
C LYS A 789 12.31 -45.99 17.11
N SER A 790 11.63 -44.97 17.64
CA SER A 790 10.22 -45.06 18.07
C SER A 790 9.26 -45.40 16.92
N ILE A 791 9.49 -44.85 15.72
CA ILE A 791 8.74 -45.19 14.50
C ILE A 791 8.92 -46.67 14.15
N GLY A 792 10.17 -47.17 14.21
CA GLY A 792 10.47 -48.58 13.97
C GLY A 792 9.72 -49.51 14.93
N ILE A 793 9.75 -49.19 16.24
CA ILE A 793 9.03 -49.93 17.29
C ILE A 793 7.52 -49.96 17.02
N LEU A 794 6.91 -48.80 16.74
CA LEU A 794 5.47 -48.71 16.45
C LEU A 794 5.09 -49.52 15.19
N ARG A 795 5.90 -49.45 14.12
CA ARG A 795 5.67 -50.26 12.90
C ARG A 795 5.78 -51.75 13.20
N ALA A 796 6.72 -52.16 14.04
CA ALA A 796 6.88 -53.55 14.46
C ALA A 796 5.70 -54.04 15.32
N LEU A 797 5.08 -53.16 16.10
CA LEU A 797 3.85 -53.46 16.84
C LEU A 797 2.59 -53.51 15.96
N GLY A 798 2.68 -53.12 14.68
CA GLY A 798 1.57 -53.14 13.73
C GLY A 798 0.92 -51.78 13.48
N ALA A 799 1.57 -50.67 13.86
CA ALA A 799 1.10 -49.34 13.51
C ALA A 799 1.25 -49.09 12.01
N LYS A 800 0.19 -48.54 11.40
CA LYS A 800 0.23 -48.12 10.00
C LYS A 800 1.22 -46.98 9.81
N THR A 801 1.99 -47.08 8.74
CA THR A 801 2.90 -46.03 8.28
C THR A 801 2.17 -44.68 8.13
N SER A 802 0.96 -44.67 7.56
CA SER A 802 0.14 -43.45 7.42
C SER A 802 -0.28 -42.83 8.76
N ASP A 803 -0.51 -43.65 9.78
CA ASP A 803 -0.97 -43.16 11.09
C ASP A 803 0.19 -42.57 11.89
N ILE A 804 1.39 -43.13 11.73
CA ILE A 804 2.61 -42.55 12.29
C ILE A 804 2.88 -41.16 11.68
N TYR A 805 2.76 -41.01 10.36
CA TYR A 805 2.96 -39.71 9.72
C TYR A 805 1.93 -38.66 10.12
N LYS A 806 0.69 -39.04 10.41
CA LYS A 806 -0.32 -38.10 10.95
C LYS A 806 0.13 -37.46 12.25
N VAL A 807 0.81 -38.20 13.14
CA VAL A 807 1.34 -37.64 14.40
C VAL A 807 2.33 -36.51 14.12
N PHE A 808 3.29 -36.76 13.22
CA PHE A 808 4.28 -35.75 12.87
C PHE A 808 3.67 -34.59 12.07
N TYR A 809 2.71 -34.87 11.19
CA TYR A 809 1.99 -33.83 10.46
C TYR A 809 1.28 -32.88 11.43
N LEU A 810 0.54 -33.44 12.39
CA LEU A 810 -0.12 -32.68 13.44
C LEU A 810 0.88 -31.91 14.32
N GLU A 811 2.06 -32.47 14.58
CA GLU A 811 3.14 -31.79 15.31
C GLU A 811 3.59 -30.51 14.58
N SER A 812 3.88 -30.61 13.29
CA SER A 812 4.28 -29.46 12.46
C SER A 812 3.14 -28.46 12.27
N PHE A 813 1.91 -28.96 12.08
CA PHE A 813 0.74 -28.10 11.93
C PHE A 813 0.46 -27.30 13.20
N LEU A 814 0.47 -27.94 14.38
CA LEU A 814 0.27 -27.25 15.67
C LEU A 814 1.33 -26.17 15.90
N MET A 815 2.59 -26.45 15.58
CA MET A 815 3.66 -25.48 15.71
C MET A 815 3.49 -24.30 14.74
N GLY A 816 3.14 -24.56 13.48
CA GLY A 816 2.82 -23.52 12.51
C GLY A 816 1.56 -22.73 12.86
N PHE A 817 0.58 -23.34 13.53
CA PHE A 817 -0.62 -22.65 14.01
C PHE A 817 -0.31 -21.69 15.16
N ILE A 818 0.60 -22.06 16.07
CA ILE A 818 1.11 -21.12 17.09
C ILE A 818 1.82 -19.94 16.42
N ALA A 819 2.67 -20.21 15.43
CA ALA A 819 3.36 -19.15 14.69
C ALA A 819 2.37 -18.24 13.92
N LEU A 820 1.28 -18.80 13.37
CA LEU A 820 0.21 -18.05 12.72
C LEU A 820 -0.41 -17.01 13.68
N ILE A 821 -0.77 -17.43 14.89
CA ILE A 821 -1.36 -16.53 15.91
C ILE A 821 -0.38 -15.42 16.32
N LEU A 822 0.91 -15.73 16.45
CA LEU A 822 1.91 -14.72 16.77
C LEU A 822 2.16 -13.77 15.57
N SER A 823 2.12 -14.31 14.35
CA SER A 823 2.34 -13.54 13.14
C SER A 823 1.21 -12.58 12.83
N SER A 824 -0.03 -12.87 13.24
CA SER A 824 -1.15 -11.95 13.05
C SER A 824 -0.96 -10.64 13.80
N ALA A 825 -0.59 -10.74 15.09
CA ALA A 825 -0.22 -9.59 15.89
C ALA A 825 1.01 -8.88 15.30
N GLY A 826 2.03 -9.66 14.90
CA GLY A 826 3.21 -9.13 14.23
C GLY A 826 2.92 -8.32 12.97
N CYS A 827 2.00 -8.80 12.11
CA CYS A 827 1.60 -8.09 10.90
C CYS A 827 0.88 -6.78 11.23
N TYR A 828 -0.03 -6.79 12.20
CA TYR A 828 -0.74 -5.59 12.64
C TYR A 828 0.24 -4.51 13.14
N PHE A 829 1.19 -4.89 14.00
CA PHE A 829 2.22 -3.96 14.49
C PHE A 829 3.13 -3.48 13.36
N ALA A 830 3.56 -4.37 12.46
CA ALA A 830 4.41 -4.00 11.33
C ALA A 830 3.74 -2.98 10.40
N VAL A 831 2.45 -3.17 10.09
CA VAL A 831 1.67 -2.20 9.29
C VAL A 831 1.61 -0.84 9.99
N ASN A 832 1.30 -0.81 11.28
CA ASN A 832 1.23 0.45 12.03
C ASN A 832 2.58 1.17 12.13
N ILE A 833 3.66 0.43 12.34
CA ILE A 833 5.02 1.00 12.35
C ILE A 833 5.36 1.56 10.97
N ALA A 834 5.07 0.82 9.90
CA ALA A 834 5.33 1.27 8.54
C ALA A 834 4.52 2.52 8.19
N ASN A 835 3.22 2.57 8.51
CA ASN A 835 2.41 3.78 8.31
C ASN A 835 2.95 4.96 9.11
N LYS A 836 3.37 4.76 10.36
CA LYS A 836 3.96 5.84 11.18
C LYS A 836 5.27 6.38 10.58
N LEU A 837 6.10 5.51 10.02
CA LEU A 837 7.35 5.90 9.35
C LEU A 837 7.10 6.61 8.02
N ILE A 838 6.06 6.20 7.28
CA ILE A 838 5.66 6.87 6.04
C ILE A 838 5.08 8.25 6.38
N SER A 839 4.18 8.32 7.36
CA SER A 839 3.56 9.57 7.79
C SER A 839 4.52 10.52 8.49
N SER A 840 5.65 10.07 9.05
CA SER A 840 6.66 10.98 9.61
C SER A 840 7.49 11.67 8.53
N ASN A 841 7.58 11.06 7.35
CA ASN A 841 8.30 11.60 6.20
C ASN A 841 7.38 12.35 5.22
N LEU A 842 6.08 12.42 5.52
CA LEU A 842 5.07 13.13 4.76
C LEU A 842 4.42 14.16 5.69
N PHE A 843 4.14 15.36 5.21
CA PHE A 843 3.55 16.45 6.02
C PHE A 843 2.10 16.19 6.48
N ILE A 844 1.51 15.08 6.04
CA ILE A 844 0.10 14.73 6.21
C ILE A 844 0.01 13.35 6.86
N ASN A 845 -0.99 13.15 7.71
CA ASN A 845 -1.19 11.89 8.40
C ASN A 845 -1.81 10.81 7.49
N VAL A 846 -1.10 10.41 6.44
CA VAL A 846 -1.53 9.39 5.49
C VAL A 846 -1.34 7.99 6.07
N SER A 847 -2.30 7.10 5.85
CA SER A 847 -2.22 5.68 6.25
C SER A 847 -2.29 4.76 5.03
N PRO A 848 -1.22 4.73 4.20
CA PRO A 848 -1.29 4.07 2.90
C PRO A 848 -1.42 2.54 3.00
N ILE A 849 -0.88 1.93 4.04
CA ILE A 849 -0.91 0.47 4.20
C ILE A 849 -2.12 0.10 5.07
N ILE A 850 -3.15 -0.44 4.46
CA ILE A 850 -4.36 -0.86 5.18
C ILE A 850 -4.23 -2.31 5.61
N PHE A 851 -4.42 -2.58 6.90
CA PHE A 851 -4.43 -3.95 7.41
C PHE A 851 -5.72 -4.66 7.01
N ASN A 852 -5.65 -5.55 6.02
CA ASN A 852 -6.78 -6.40 5.65
C ASN A 852 -6.78 -7.72 6.46
N PRO A 853 -7.80 -7.99 7.30
CA PRO A 853 -7.86 -9.20 8.12
C PRO A 853 -7.94 -10.50 7.30
N ASN A 854 -8.32 -10.44 6.02
CA ASN A 854 -8.33 -11.60 5.13
C ASN A 854 -6.94 -12.24 4.96
N ILE A 855 -5.85 -11.52 5.31
CA ILE A 855 -4.51 -12.10 5.34
C ILE A 855 -4.41 -13.33 6.25
N LEU A 856 -5.23 -13.42 7.30
CA LEU A 856 -5.26 -14.58 8.19
C LEU A 856 -5.72 -15.85 7.47
N ILE A 857 -6.69 -15.71 6.57
CA ILE A 857 -7.19 -16.81 5.74
C ILE A 857 -6.10 -17.26 4.77
N VAL A 858 -5.41 -16.29 4.13
CA VAL A 858 -4.29 -16.58 3.22
C VAL A 858 -3.16 -17.30 3.96
N LEU A 859 -2.75 -16.80 5.14
CA LEU A 859 -1.71 -17.41 5.95
C LEU A 859 -2.11 -18.81 6.45
N LEU A 860 -3.38 -19.04 6.77
CA LEU A 860 -3.88 -20.37 7.13
C LEU A 860 -3.81 -21.36 5.95
N ILE A 861 -4.18 -20.93 4.75
CA ILE A 861 -4.06 -21.74 3.52
C ILE A 861 -2.58 -22.05 3.25
N VAL A 862 -1.71 -21.04 3.33
CA VAL A 862 -0.26 -21.20 3.19
C VAL A 862 0.27 -22.20 4.21
N LEU A 863 -0.13 -22.11 5.48
CA LEU A 863 0.26 -23.07 6.52
C LEU A 863 -0.10 -24.52 6.14
N VAL A 864 -1.31 -24.78 5.66
CA VAL A 864 -1.75 -26.12 5.24
C VAL A 864 -0.92 -26.62 4.05
N ILE A 865 -0.62 -25.75 3.09
CA ILE A 865 0.20 -26.09 1.91
C ILE A 865 1.65 -26.40 2.35
N LEU A 866 2.26 -25.51 3.12
CA LEU A 866 3.64 -25.64 3.61
C LEU A 866 3.83 -26.91 4.44
N THR A 867 2.91 -27.16 5.37
CA THR A 867 2.93 -28.38 6.18
C THR A 867 2.82 -29.61 5.29
N THR A 868 1.92 -29.63 4.30
CA THR A 868 1.79 -30.76 3.38
C THR A 868 3.05 -30.99 2.53
N ILE A 869 3.61 -29.93 1.93
CA ILE A 869 4.81 -30.01 1.09
C ILE A 869 6.01 -30.50 1.90
N SER A 870 6.18 -29.99 3.13
CA SER A 870 7.32 -30.34 3.99
C SER A 870 7.40 -31.84 4.32
N PHE A 871 6.28 -32.56 4.23
CA PHE A 871 6.21 -33.99 4.50
C PHE A 871 6.58 -34.89 3.32
N VAL A 872 6.63 -34.37 2.10
CA VAL A 872 6.91 -35.18 0.89
C VAL A 872 8.26 -35.90 1.00
N LEU A 873 9.33 -35.17 1.35
CA LEU A 873 10.69 -35.73 1.42
C LEU A 873 10.87 -36.74 2.58
N PRO A 874 10.47 -36.44 3.84
CA PRO A 874 10.62 -37.39 4.95
C PRO A 874 9.77 -38.66 4.77
N ILE A 875 8.56 -38.54 4.21
CA ILE A 875 7.67 -39.69 3.97
C ILE A 875 8.30 -40.66 2.98
N PHE A 876 8.83 -40.15 1.86
CA PHE A 876 9.44 -40.99 0.84
C PHE A 876 10.65 -41.77 1.36
N LYS A 877 11.49 -41.14 2.19
CA LYS A 877 12.71 -41.78 2.71
C LYS A 877 12.42 -42.89 3.71
N ILE A 878 11.43 -42.73 4.59
CA ILE A 878 11.18 -43.67 5.71
C ILE A 878 10.15 -44.74 5.39
N SER A 879 9.21 -44.47 4.48
CA SER A 879 8.24 -45.49 4.06
C SER A 879 8.92 -46.70 3.39
N LYS A 880 10.06 -46.49 2.73
CA LYS A 880 10.85 -47.53 2.06
C LYS A 880 11.78 -48.33 2.98
N THR A 881 12.06 -47.87 4.20
CA THR A 881 12.95 -48.59 5.12
C THR A 881 12.19 -49.68 5.87
N ARG A 882 12.85 -50.81 6.16
CA ARG A 882 12.26 -51.90 6.94
C ARG A 882 12.19 -51.51 8.42
N PRO A 883 11.15 -51.94 9.17
CA PRO A 883 11.03 -51.63 10.59
C PRO A 883 12.26 -52.04 11.40
N ILE A 884 12.83 -53.20 11.10
CA ILE A 884 13.99 -53.73 11.83
C ILE A 884 15.28 -52.93 11.57
N ASP A 885 15.50 -52.46 10.34
CA ASP A 885 16.64 -51.58 10.02
C ASP A 885 16.55 -50.27 10.80
N VAL A 886 15.33 -49.73 10.91
CA VAL A 886 15.03 -48.50 11.65
C VAL A 886 15.25 -48.68 13.16
N ILE A 887 14.90 -49.83 13.73
CA ILE A 887 15.12 -50.14 15.15
C ILE A 887 16.61 -50.29 15.47
N ASN A 888 17.35 -50.97 14.59
CA ASN A 888 18.77 -51.28 14.77
C ASN A 888 19.71 -50.16 14.29
N ASN A 889 19.17 -48.98 13.96
CA ASN A 889 19.92 -47.83 13.44
C ASN A 889 20.80 -48.14 12.21
N LYS A 890 20.37 -49.09 11.37
CA LYS A 890 21.03 -49.40 10.10
C LYS A 890 20.57 -48.49 8.96
#